data_AF-A0A6A7ZSJ4-F1
#
_entry.id   AF-A0A6A7ZSJ4-F1
#
_cell.length_a   1.000
_cell.length_b   1.000
_cell.length_c   1.000
_cell.angle_alpha   90.00
_cell.angle_beta   90.00
_cell.angle_gamma   90.00
#
_symmetry.space_group_name_H-M   'P 1'
#
loop_
_entity.id
_entity.type
_entity.pdbx_description
1 polymer ?
#
loop_
_entity_poly.entity_id
_entity_poly.type
_entity_poly.pdbx_seq_one_letter_code
_entity_poly.pdbx_strand_id
1 'polypeptide(L)'
;MPKDANQPTVLITGSSGFLGQAIAHRLSDRYRVIGLDLSPPKGESETEETIKLDITSDESVREAIETAGKRSGGRLASVIHLAAYYDTTGKDNPKYDAVNVEGTRRLLEALQGLPIEQFIYASTMLVQAPSPAKGARINEDDPLDPAWAYPKSKAETEAVIAKHRGAIRTATLRLAGVYDEDCRAAFIAQQIARIFERLPTAYLFSGDLNAGQPYLHKDDLVEAFARTVDHRNELPDDCVFLIGEEETLSYGDLQKRIGRLIHGEDWRTLALPKSLAKPGAWMQTEVLDEESEIKPWMIENSDDHYEIDVSRARKKLGWEPRHSLAATLPEMIRRLKQDPTTWYAKNKLEPSVVAASDPEIEQAEKRLAEPLERSDAEVEVAVEEHRLRTLWAPLANVALGLWLVSSPATLGLFDPVSVPLPPALGHEIAEPAMRNARLGISEILSGLLVAAFALFGMYRRWSHAQWITAALGVWIMVAPLVFWTTSAAAYAIDTLAGMLIVAFAVMIPPTPGIRLRALAADDDRPLGWSYSPSSFTQRMPIVALAFVGLFVSRYLAAYQMGHVDGLWDPFFGPGEAPVRNGSEAVVTSWVSKGFPIADAGLGAFAYALDILAGAIGDSRRWRTMPWMVLLFGLLIVPLGAVSVSFIIIQPPLIGALCTLCIIQAAVTVVLIPYSIDEVLATIQYLWRVRKAGEPFWRTFWMGGPAISEDQTPAPDLNRPASELLKEFIVGGVNFPWTLVASALLGAVLMTTPMVFGSVPPLYHSDHILGCVVILVAVTAMAEVVRPVRFLNVLLGAWVAASPFLLAGGSTVATFANLAIGLALIALSLPRGTRSEEHYGGWDRAIV
;
A
#
# COMPACT_ATOMS: atom_id res chain seq x y z
N MET A 1 46.71 8.91 -9.64
CA MET A 1 48.06 9.41 -9.29
C MET A 1 48.04 9.85 -7.82
N PRO A 2 49.11 9.70 -7.03
CA PRO A 2 49.15 10.27 -5.69
C PRO A 2 49.08 11.79 -5.81
N LYS A 3 48.08 12.42 -5.18
CA LYS A 3 47.91 13.88 -5.20
C LYS A 3 49.10 14.55 -4.50
N ASP A 4 49.65 15.57 -5.14
CA ASP A 4 50.87 16.25 -4.71
C ASP A 4 50.66 16.90 -3.33
N ALA A 5 51.56 16.65 -2.38
CA ALA A 5 51.48 17.18 -1.00
C ALA A 5 51.56 18.72 -0.92
N ASN A 6 51.69 19.40 -2.06
CA ASN A 6 51.85 20.85 -2.20
C ASN A 6 50.61 21.56 -2.77
N GLN A 7 49.51 20.84 -3.04
CA GLN A 7 48.28 21.47 -3.54
C GLN A 7 47.56 22.25 -2.42
N PRO A 8 47.02 23.46 -2.68
CA PRO A 8 46.23 24.19 -1.70
C PRO A 8 44.99 23.40 -1.27
N THR A 9 44.65 23.46 0.01
CA THR A 9 43.55 22.65 0.59
C THR A 9 42.24 23.43 0.65
N VAL A 10 41.14 22.79 0.25
CA VAL A 10 39.76 23.28 0.38
C VAL A 10 38.99 22.37 1.33
N LEU A 11 38.32 22.95 2.32
CA LEU A 11 37.38 22.23 3.19
C LEU A 11 35.96 22.39 2.67
N ILE A 12 35.15 21.33 2.70
CA ILE A 12 33.73 21.39 2.33
C ILE A 12 32.89 20.81 3.47
N THR A 13 32.03 21.62 4.11
CA THR A 13 31.02 21.08 5.04
C THR A 13 29.79 20.64 4.26
N GLY A 14 29.12 19.56 4.69
CA GLY A 14 28.03 18.98 3.90
C GLY A 14 28.57 18.27 2.65
N SER A 15 29.82 17.79 2.72
CA SER A 15 30.54 17.18 1.60
C SER A 15 29.89 15.88 1.12
N SER A 16 29.18 15.17 1.98
CA SER A 16 28.51 13.91 1.63
C SER A 16 27.19 14.14 0.90
N GLY A 17 26.71 15.38 0.84
CA GLY A 17 25.52 15.77 0.10
C GLY A 17 25.72 15.86 -1.42
N PHE A 18 24.61 15.94 -2.15
CA PHE A 18 24.56 15.99 -3.62
C PHE A 18 25.44 17.12 -4.21
N LEU A 19 25.31 18.35 -3.70
CA LEU A 19 26.10 19.48 -4.18
C LEU A 19 27.56 19.40 -3.71
N GLY A 20 27.78 18.90 -2.48
CA GLY A 20 29.12 18.75 -1.90
C GLY A 20 30.01 17.83 -2.72
N GLN A 21 29.50 16.67 -3.13
CA GLN A 21 30.23 15.73 -3.99
C GLN A 21 30.51 16.33 -5.37
N ALA A 22 29.53 17.01 -5.99
CA ALA A 22 29.71 17.63 -7.31
C ALA A 22 30.78 18.74 -7.29
N ILE A 23 30.79 19.57 -6.25
CA ILE A 23 31.81 20.62 -6.06
C ILE A 23 33.18 19.99 -5.75
N ALA A 24 33.22 18.97 -4.89
CA ALA A 24 34.46 18.26 -4.56
C ALA A 24 35.11 17.66 -5.82
N HIS A 25 34.33 16.98 -6.66
CA HIS A 25 34.79 16.41 -7.92
C HIS A 25 35.43 17.47 -8.82
N ARG A 26 34.75 18.61 -9.04
CA ARG A 26 35.25 19.72 -9.88
C ARG A 26 36.53 20.37 -9.36
N LEU A 27 36.73 20.40 -8.04
CA LEU A 27 37.90 20.99 -7.39
C LEU A 27 39.07 20.02 -7.27
N SER A 28 38.80 18.72 -7.27
CA SER A 28 39.75 17.65 -6.92
C SER A 28 40.99 17.58 -7.82
N ASP A 29 40.91 18.09 -9.05
CA ASP A 29 42.03 18.17 -10.00
C ASP A 29 43.06 19.25 -9.64
N ARG A 30 42.64 20.30 -8.93
CA ARG A 30 43.43 21.52 -8.69
C ARG A 30 43.71 21.77 -7.21
N TYR A 31 42.86 21.22 -6.35
CA TYR A 31 42.90 21.41 -4.92
C TYR A 31 42.84 20.07 -4.21
N ARG A 32 43.49 20.03 -3.05
CA ARG A 32 43.26 18.97 -2.09
C ARG A 32 41.93 19.22 -1.38
N VAL A 33 40.97 18.30 -1.52
CA VAL A 33 39.62 18.47 -0.96
C VAL A 33 39.41 17.56 0.25
N ILE A 34 39.13 18.17 1.40
CA ILE A 34 38.79 17.48 2.65
C ILE A 34 37.31 17.77 2.96
N GLY A 35 36.52 16.71 3.11
CA GLY A 35 35.11 16.79 3.46
C GLY A 35 34.88 16.84 4.98
N LEU A 36 33.84 17.56 5.41
CA LEU A 36 33.33 17.58 6.77
C LEU A 36 31.83 17.25 6.77
N ASP A 37 31.43 16.16 7.41
CA ASP A 37 30.01 15.73 7.43
C ASP A 37 29.71 14.82 8.63
N LEU A 38 28.42 14.58 8.93
CA LEU A 38 28.00 13.68 10.02
C LEU A 38 28.40 12.22 9.75
N SER A 39 28.39 11.85 8.47
CA SER A 39 28.72 10.52 7.96
C SER A 39 29.41 10.64 6.58
N PRO A 40 30.30 9.72 6.22
CA PRO A 40 30.87 9.67 4.87
C PRO A 40 29.77 9.44 3.80
N PRO A 41 30.01 9.80 2.53
CA PRO A 41 29.06 9.58 1.45
C PRO A 41 28.77 8.09 1.26
N LYS A 42 27.54 7.78 0.83
CA LYS A 42 27.14 6.42 0.44
C LYS A 42 27.69 6.13 -0.96
N GLY A 43 28.92 5.62 -1.07
CA GLY A 43 29.56 5.27 -2.34
C GLY A 43 31.01 5.71 -2.45
N GLU A 44 31.51 5.84 -3.68
CA GLU A 44 32.83 6.41 -3.93
C GLU A 44 32.85 7.88 -3.48
N SER A 45 33.91 8.25 -2.75
CA SER A 45 34.10 9.61 -2.26
C SER A 45 34.99 10.38 -3.22
N GLU A 46 34.52 11.52 -3.68
CA GLU A 46 35.31 12.48 -4.47
C GLU A 46 36.22 13.36 -3.59
N THR A 47 35.98 13.34 -2.27
CA THR A 47 36.90 13.89 -1.27
C THR A 47 38.02 12.89 -0.99
N GLU A 48 39.23 13.38 -0.72
CA GLU A 48 40.32 12.49 -0.27
C GLU A 48 39.96 11.80 1.04
N GLU A 49 39.20 12.49 1.88
CA GLU A 49 38.71 12.01 3.16
C GLU A 49 37.52 12.85 3.63
N THR A 50 36.63 12.22 4.39
CA THR A 50 35.57 12.90 5.14
C THR A 50 35.83 12.79 6.64
N ILE A 51 36.05 13.93 7.30
CA ILE A 51 36.18 14.03 8.76
C ILE A 51 34.77 14.19 9.35
N LYS A 52 34.49 13.44 10.42
CA LYS A 52 33.21 13.53 11.12
C LYS A 52 33.03 14.92 11.75
N LEU A 53 31.93 15.59 11.43
CA LEU A 53 31.54 16.89 11.96
C LEU A 53 30.06 16.89 12.32
N ASP A 54 29.75 17.04 13.60
CA ASP A 54 28.44 17.51 14.06
C ASP A 54 28.52 19.01 14.34
N ILE A 55 27.92 19.81 13.46
CA ILE A 55 27.98 21.27 13.55
C ILE A 55 27.21 21.83 14.76
N THR A 56 26.35 21.02 15.39
CA THR A 56 25.59 21.42 16.58
C THR A 56 26.38 21.27 17.89
N SER A 57 27.58 20.67 17.84
CA SER A 57 28.43 20.38 19.00
C SER A 57 29.74 21.17 18.95
N ASP A 58 29.99 22.01 19.96
CA ASP A 58 31.24 22.77 20.09
C ASP A 58 32.47 21.85 20.09
N GLU A 59 32.40 20.72 20.79
CA GLU A 59 33.48 19.74 20.86
C GLU A 59 33.76 19.12 19.50
N SER A 60 32.71 18.69 18.79
CA SER A 60 32.86 18.08 17.47
C SER A 60 33.42 19.07 16.44
N VAL A 61 32.96 20.32 16.44
CA VAL A 61 33.49 21.37 15.55
C VAL A 61 34.96 21.62 15.84
N ARG A 62 35.34 21.78 17.11
CA ARG A 62 36.73 22.01 17.51
C ARG A 62 37.65 20.88 17.06
N GLU A 63 37.27 19.63 17.30
CA GLU A 63 38.05 18.45 16.93
C GLU A 63 38.18 18.28 15.41
N ALA A 64 37.10 18.50 14.68
CA ALA A 64 37.08 18.40 13.23
C ALA A 64 38.00 19.45 12.59
N ILE A 65 37.94 20.70 13.05
CA ILE A 65 38.80 21.79 12.55
C ILE A 65 40.26 21.59 12.93
N GLU A 66 40.56 21.14 14.16
CA GLU A 66 41.93 20.79 14.56
C GLU A 66 42.50 19.66 13.69
N THR A 67 41.70 18.64 13.42
CA THR A 67 42.07 17.52 12.56
C THR A 67 42.28 17.98 11.12
N ALA A 68 41.38 18.80 10.59
CA ALA A 68 41.48 19.35 9.24
C ALA A 68 42.73 20.22 9.09
N GLY A 69 43.05 21.06 10.07
CA GLY A 69 44.25 21.88 10.10
C GLY A 69 45.55 21.07 10.12
N LYS A 70 45.60 19.98 10.91
CA LYS A 70 46.75 19.06 10.90
C LYS A 70 46.92 18.39 9.54
N ARG A 71 45.82 17.93 8.93
CA ARG A 71 45.84 17.23 7.65
C ARG A 71 46.14 18.16 6.48
N SER A 72 45.74 19.42 6.52
CA SER A 72 45.97 20.40 5.45
C SER A 72 47.39 21.00 5.45
N GLY A 73 48.25 20.62 6.40
CA GLY A 73 49.57 21.26 6.56
C GLY A 73 49.48 22.65 7.20
N GLY A 74 48.38 22.96 7.88
CA GLY A 74 48.21 24.17 8.67
C GLY A 74 47.70 25.40 7.93
N ARG A 75 47.38 25.32 6.63
CA ARG A 75 46.82 26.44 5.84
C ARG A 75 45.67 25.97 4.95
N LEU A 76 44.65 26.82 4.79
CA LEU A 76 43.46 26.53 3.99
C LEU A 76 43.25 27.61 2.92
N ALA A 77 43.08 27.18 1.68
CA ALA A 77 42.77 28.07 0.56
C ALA A 77 41.32 28.55 0.61
N SER A 78 40.39 27.66 0.95
CA SER A 78 38.98 28.05 1.09
C SER A 78 38.22 27.06 1.98
N VAL A 79 37.17 27.55 2.64
CA VAL A 79 36.18 26.73 3.32
C VAL A 79 34.84 26.96 2.66
N ILE A 80 34.25 25.92 2.04
CA ILE A 80 32.94 25.96 1.41
C ILE A 80 31.91 25.42 2.38
N HIS A 81 31.02 26.29 2.84
CA HIS A 81 30.00 25.95 3.83
C HIS A 81 28.65 25.64 3.19
N LEU A 82 28.37 24.34 2.99
CA LEU A 82 27.09 23.81 2.46
C LEU A 82 26.22 23.14 3.52
N ALA A 83 26.75 22.89 4.73
CA ALA A 83 25.99 22.24 5.78
C ALA A 83 24.84 23.15 6.24
N ALA A 84 23.61 22.69 6.04
CA ALA A 84 22.40 23.39 6.42
C ALA A 84 21.24 22.41 6.61
N TYR A 85 20.34 22.74 7.52
CA TYR A 85 19.00 22.17 7.58
C TYR A 85 18.07 22.89 6.60
N TYR A 86 17.32 22.11 5.83
CA TYR A 86 16.31 22.57 4.87
C TYR A 86 15.07 21.68 4.94
N ASP A 87 13.90 22.33 4.88
CA ASP A 87 12.58 21.71 4.88
C ASP A 87 11.63 22.58 4.04
N THR A 88 10.68 21.95 3.36
CA THR A 88 9.64 22.57 2.54
C THR A 88 8.31 22.76 3.28
N THR A 89 8.16 22.27 4.52
CA THR A 89 6.92 22.44 5.31
C THR A 89 6.58 23.90 5.58
N GLY A 90 7.60 24.77 5.60
CA GLY A 90 7.47 26.19 5.92
C GLY A 90 7.18 26.50 7.39
N LYS A 91 7.15 25.47 8.25
CA LYS A 91 7.06 25.63 9.71
C LYS A 91 8.43 26.00 10.26
N ASP A 92 8.43 26.80 11.33
CA ASP A 92 9.63 27.05 12.08
C ASP A 92 10.11 25.76 12.76
N ASN A 93 11.42 25.53 12.76
CA ASN A 93 12.05 24.33 13.29
C ASN A 93 13.30 24.73 14.06
N PRO A 94 13.48 24.30 15.32
CA PRO A 94 14.69 24.60 16.10
C PRO A 94 16.00 24.22 15.41
N LYS A 95 15.96 23.29 14.44
CA LYS A 95 17.12 22.94 13.63
C LYS A 95 17.61 24.07 12.71
N TYR A 96 16.76 25.01 12.30
CA TYR A 96 17.20 26.19 11.55
C TYR A 96 18.18 27.01 12.38
N ASP A 97 17.85 27.29 13.64
CA ASP A 97 18.74 28.01 14.55
C ASP A 97 19.97 27.16 14.89
N ALA A 98 19.77 25.92 15.37
CA ALA A 98 20.86 25.08 15.86
C ALA A 98 21.89 24.68 14.79
N VAL A 99 21.45 24.41 13.55
CA VAL A 99 22.31 23.94 12.46
C VAL A 99 22.77 25.09 11.56
N ASN A 100 21.87 25.98 11.13
CA ASN A 100 22.25 27.03 10.18
C ASN A 100 22.89 28.21 10.92
N VAL A 101 22.18 28.84 11.84
CA VAL A 101 22.63 30.10 12.45
C VAL A 101 23.78 29.86 13.42
N GLU A 102 23.50 29.09 14.47
CA GLU A 102 24.45 28.86 15.55
C GLU A 102 25.56 27.87 15.11
N GLY A 103 25.25 26.90 14.26
CA GLY A 103 26.23 26.00 13.67
C GLY A 103 27.28 26.75 12.83
N THR A 104 26.86 27.70 11.99
CA THR A 104 27.81 28.57 11.27
C THR A 104 28.64 29.43 12.21
N ARG A 105 28.05 29.97 13.29
CA ARG A 105 28.79 30.75 14.31
C ARG A 105 29.92 29.92 14.91
N ARG A 106 29.62 28.70 15.38
CA ARG A 106 30.60 27.75 15.95
C ARG A 106 31.72 27.44 14.98
N LEU A 107 31.36 27.16 13.73
CA LEU A 107 32.33 26.87 12.68
C LEU A 107 33.28 28.05 12.45
N LEU A 108 32.74 29.27 12.29
CA LEU A 108 33.56 30.47 12.07
C LEU A 108 34.49 30.76 13.24
N GLU A 109 34.05 30.53 14.47
CA GLU A 109 34.88 30.71 15.67
C GLU A 109 36.03 29.70 15.75
N ALA A 110 35.75 28.42 15.48
CA ALA A 110 36.78 27.39 15.43
C ALA A 110 37.81 27.65 14.32
N LEU A 111 37.38 28.24 13.20
CA LEU A 111 38.23 28.59 12.08
C LEU A 111 39.19 29.76 12.34
N GLN A 112 38.90 30.65 13.32
CA GLN A 112 39.78 31.80 13.64
C GLN A 112 41.20 31.40 14.04
N GLY A 113 41.41 30.16 14.51
CA GLY A 113 42.72 29.63 14.90
C GLY A 113 43.60 29.16 13.74
N LEU A 114 43.11 29.20 12.50
CA LEU A 114 43.82 28.72 11.31
C LEU A 114 44.00 29.83 10.26
N PRO A 115 45.13 29.86 9.52
CA PRO A 115 45.28 30.76 8.39
C PRO A 115 44.42 30.28 7.21
N ILE A 116 43.32 31.00 6.99
CA ILE A 116 42.31 30.74 5.96
C ILE A 116 42.25 31.93 5.01
N GLU A 117 42.33 31.68 3.71
CA GLU A 117 42.28 32.74 2.71
C GLU A 117 40.84 33.22 2.42
N GLN A 118 39.85 32.31 2.51
CA GLN A 118 38.46 32.59 2.16
C GLN A 118 37.47 31.62 2.84
N PHE A 119 36.28 32.12 3.17
CA PHE A 119 35.10 31.35 3.57
C PHE A 119 33.96 31.63 2.60
N ILE A 120 33.41 30.58 1.97
CA ILE A 120 32.30 30.67 1.02
C ILE A 120 31.04 30.13 1.67
N TYR A 121 29.96 30.91 1.66
CA TYR A 121 28.66 30.52 2.18
C TYR A 121 27.63 30.30 1.07
N ALA A 122 26.95 29.15 1.09
CA ALA A 122 25.81 28.87 0.23
C ALA A 122 24.51 29.43 0.84
N SER A 123 24.15 30.63 0.40
CA SER A 123 22.88 31.27 0.71
C SER A 123 21.84 31.00 -0.41
N THR A 124 20.73 31.71 -0.40
CA THR A 124 19.65 31.62 -1.38
C THR A 124 19.27 32.99 -1.89
N MET A 125 18.84 33.09 -3.15
CA MET A 125 18.28 34.34 -3.69
C MET A 125 16.99 34.78 -2.99
N LEU A 126 16.27 33.86 -2.34
CA LEU A 126 15.00 34.12 -1.67
C LEU A 126 15.13 34.99 -0.40
N VAL A 127 16.34 35.40 -0.04
CA VAL A 127 16.58 36.44 0.98
C VAL A 127 16.29 37.85 0.43
N GLN A 128 16.35 38.02 -0.88
CA GLN A 128 16.07 39.30 -1.55
C GLN A 128 14.58 39.61 -1.55
N ALA A 129 14.24 40.89 -1.55
CA ALA A 129 12.89 41.32 -1.88
C ALA A 129 12.55 40.96 -3.34
N PRO A 130 11.27 40.65 -3.64
CA PRO A 130 10.81 40.43 -5.01
C PRO A 130 11.10 41.62 -5.92
N SER A 131 11.30 41.36 -7.22
CA SER A 131 11.44 42.39 -8.23
C SER A 131 10.23 43.34 -8.22
N PRO A 132 10.45 44.67 -8.23
CA PRO A 132 9.36 45.65 -8.07
C PRO A 132 8.38 45.65 -9.26
N ALA A 133 8.82 45.18 -10.43
CA ALA A 133 8.00 44.97 -11.60
C ALA A 133 8.67 43.93 -12.53
N LYS A 134 7.90 43.37 -13.46
CA LYS A 134 8.43 42.53 -14.54
C LYS A 134 9.41 43.34 -15.42
N GLY A 135 10.54 42.75 -15.77
CA GLY A 135 11.65 43.43 -16.44
C GLY A 135 12.61 44.18 -15.51
N ALA A 136 12.29 44.33 -14.22
CA ALA A 136 13.15 44.99 -13.25
C ALA A 136 14.09 43.97 -12.59
N ARG A 137 15.36 44.00 -13.00
CA ARG A 137 16.39 43.11 -12.47
C ARG A 137 16.91 43.60 -11.12
N ILE A 138 16.94 42.70 -10.14
CA ILE A 138 17.56 42.93 -8.82
C ILE A 138 19.03 42.51 -8.84
N ASN A 139 19.86 43.23 -8.08
CA ASN A 139 21.27 42.94 -7.86
C ASN A 139 21.54 42.71 -6.36
N GLU A 140 22.80 42.47 -5.99
CA GLU A 140 23.16 42.11 -4.61
C GLU A 140 22.97 43.22 -3.57
N ASP A 141 22.87 44.48 -4.00
CA ASP A 141 22.74 45.66 -3.12
C ASP A 141 21.27 46.05 -2.88
N ASP A 142 20.32 45.37 -3.53
CA ASP A 142 18.89 45.58 -3.32
C ASP A 142 18.42 45.05 -1.93
N PRO A 143 17.26 45.52 -1.42
CA PRO A 143 16.78 45.18 -0.08
C PRO A 143 16.51 43.68 0.14
N LEU A 144 16.75 43.22 1.38
CA LEU A 144 16.38 41.88 1.84
C LEU A 144 14.97 41.86 2.41
N ASP A 145 14.14 40.90 2.00
CA ASP A 145 12.81 40.65 2.56
C ASP A 145 12.49 39.14 2.58
N PRO A 146 13.16 38.36 3.45
CA PRO A 146 12.97 36.92 3.51
C PRO A 146 11.56 36.56 4.02
N ALA A 147 10.71 36.05 3.13
CA ALA A 147 9.28 35.90 3.43
C ALA A 147 8.92 34.76 4.41
N TRP A 148 9.72 33.69 4.48
CA TRP A 148 9.38 32.47 5.25
C TRP A 148 10.59 31.90 6.01
N ALA A 149 10.37 30.87 6.84
CA ALA A 149 11.35 30.38 7.82
C ALA A 149 12.72 30.04 7.22
N TYR A 150 12.75 29.36 6.06
CA TYR A 150 14.02 28.98 5.43
C TYR A 150 14.85 30.19 4.97
N PRO A 151 14.35 31.11 4.11
CA PRO A 151 15.12 32.30 3.75
C PRO A 151 15.46 33.20 4.95
N LYS A 152 14.61 33.26 5.98
CA LYS A 152 14.92 33.99 7.22
C LYS A 152 16.16 33.41 7.90
N SER A 153 16.22 32.08 8.07
CA SER A 153 17.41 31.43 8.64
C SER A 153 18.69 31.69 7.82
N LYS A 154 18.58 31.77 6.48
CA LYS A 154 19.72 32.09 5.60
C LYS A 154 20.17 33.55 5.75
N ALA A 155 19.23 34.49 5.80
CA ALA A 155 19.54 35.91 6.04
C ALA A 155 20.15 36.15 7.43
N GLU A 156 19.64 35.47 8.47
CA GLU A 156 20.22 35.49 9.82
C GLU A 156 21.64 34.91 9.83
N THR A 157 21.88 33.84 9.09
CA THR A 157 23.22 33.26 8.95
C THR A 157 24.17 34.20 8.21
N GLU A 158 23.72 34.90 7.16
CA GLU A 158 24.52 35.95 6.49
C GLU A 158 24.95 37.04 7.49
N ALA A 159 24.04 37.47 8.37
CA ALA A 159 24.34 38.44 9.42
C ALA A 159 25.33 37.90 10.48
N VAL A 160 25.20 36.62 10.87
CA VAL A 160 26.17 35.94 11.74
C VAL A 160 27.55 35.89 11.10
N ILE A 161 27.65 35.55 9.82
CA ILE A 161 28.91 35.52 9.09
C ILE A 161 29.55 36.92 9.09
N ALA A 162 28.79 37.95 8.72
CA ALA A 162 29.27 39.33 8.71
C ALA A 162 29.80 39.78 10.08
N LYS A 163 29.16 39.33 11.17
CA LYS A 163 29.54 39.66 12.55
C LYS A 163 30.73 38.85 13.09
N HIS A 164 30.83 37.57 12.73
CA HIS A 164 31.79 36.63 13.33
C HIS A 164 32.98 36.26 12.42
N ARG A 165 33.04 36.75 11.16
CA ARG A 165 34.13 36.39 10.22
C ARG A 165 35.54 36.81 10.69
N GLY A 166 35.64 37.83 11.56
CA GLY A 166 36.93 38.35 11.99
C GLY A 166 37.76 38.85 10.80
N ALA A 167 38.98 38.32 10.64
CA ALA A 167 39.87 38.65 9.52
C ALA A 167 39.66 37.75 8.28
N ILE A 168 38.80 36.74 8.36
CA ILE A 168 38.56 35.80 7.26
C ILE A 168 37.77 36.51 6.16
N ARG A 169 38.23 36.41 4.91
CA ARG A 169 37.49 36.94 3.76
C ARG A 169 36.26 36.09 3.48
N THR A 170 35.14 36.72 3.19
CA THR A 170 33.86 36.01 2.98
C THR A 170 33.32 36.21 1.58
N ALA A 171 32.77 35.14 1.00
CA ALA A 171 32.02 35.18 -0.25
C ALA A 171 30.67 34.50 -0.05
N THR A 172 29.57 35.25 -0.13
CA THR A 172 28.22 34.73 -0.01
C THR A 172 27.62 34.53 -1.40
N LEU A 173 27.28 33.29 -1.75
CA LEU A 173 26.62 32.95 -3.00
C LEU A 173 25.12 32.79 -2.74
N ARG A 174 24.31 33.74 -3.21
CA ARG A 174 22.85 33.68 -3.17
C ARG A 174 22.35 32.90 -4.38
N LEU A 175 22.09 31.61 -4.16
CA LEU A 175 21.77 30.65 -5.21
C LEU A 175 20.27 30.70 -5.58
N ALA A 176 19.98 30.65 -6.88
CA ALA A 176 18.66 30.36 -7.41
C ALA A 176 18.27 28.87 -7.25
N GLY A 177 17.05 28.51 -7.63
CA GLY A 177 16.53 27.14 -7.50
C GLY A 177 17.38 26.14 -8.30
N VAL A 178 18.06 25.21 -7.63
CA VAL A 178 19.01 24.31 -8.29
C VAL A 178 18.29 23.12 -8.92
N TYR A 179 18.65 22.76 -10.15
CA TYR A 179 18.15 21.58 -10.84
C TYR A 179 19.26 20.86 -11.65
N ASP A 180 18.95 19.66 -12.11
CA ASP A 180 19.74 18.87 -13.06
C ASP A 180 18.81 18.16 -14.06
N GLU A 181 19.35 17.34 -14.94
CA GLU A 181 18.57 16.59 -15.94
C GLU A 181 17.62 15.55 -15.31
N ASP A 182 17.89 15.09 -14.08
CA ASP A 182 16.99 14.23 -13.30
C ASP A 182 15.87 15.02 -12.61
N CYS A 183 15.81 16.35 -12.83
CA CYS A 183 14.81 17.26 -12.28
C CYS A 183 14.84 17.38 -10.74
N ARG A 184 16.01 17.27 -10.10
CA ARG A 184 16.17 17.36 -8.63
C ARG A 184 15.90 18.75 -8.04
N ALA A 185 14.71 19.26 -8.28
CA ALA A 185 14.14 20.53 -7.87
C ALA A 185 12.68 20.27 -7.46
N ALA A 186 12.44 20.16 -6.15
CA ALA A 186 11.19 19.65 -5.59
C ALA A 186 9.93 20.31 -6.19
N PHE A 187 9.92 21.63 -6.35
CA PHE A 187 8.76 22.36 -6.89
C PHE A 187 8.49 22.07 -8.36
N ILE A 188 9.53 21.95 -9.18
CA ILE A 188 9.40 21.59 -10.61
C ILE A 188 8.98 20.13 -10.73
N ALA A 189 9.58 19.24 -9.94
CA ALA A 189 9.24 17.82 -9.96
C ALA A 189 7.76 17.58 -9.60
N GLN A 190 7.25 18.22 -8.54
CA GLN A 190 5.83 18.16 -8.17
C GLN A 190 4.92 18.74 -9.26
N GLN A 191 5.32 19.83 -9.92
CA GLN A 191 4.54 20.39 -11.03
C GLN A 191 4.49 19.44 -12.22
N ILE A 192 5.63 18.84 -12.59
CA ILE A 192 5.73 17.85 -13.66
C ILE A 192 4.88 16.62 -13.32
N ALA A 193 4.94 16.10 -12.10
CA ALA A 193 4.18 14.93 -11.65
C ALA A 193 2.66 15.16 -11.74
N ARG A 194 2.16 16.28 -11.17
CA ARG A 194 0.73 16.64 -11.25
C ARG A 194 0.23 16.71 -12.70
N ILE A 195 1.01 17.30 -13.60
CA ILE A 195 0.67 17.37 -15.03
C ILE A 195 0.74 15.98 -15.67
N PHE A 196 1.78 15.19 -15.38
CA PHE A 196 1.94 13.82 -15.89
C PHE A 196 0.73 12.93 -15.54
N GLU A 197 0.27 13.02 -14.30
CA GLU A 197 -0.86 12.26 -13.78
C GLU A 197 -2.24 12.82 -14.16
N ARG A 198 -2.29 14.03 -14.74
CA ARG A 198 -3.52 14.80 -15.05
C ARG A 198 -4.40 15.05 -13.81
N LEU A 199 -3.79 15.34 -12.66
CA LEU A 199 -4.53 15.64 -11.45
C LEU A 199 -5.36 16.93 -11.62
N PRO A 200 -6.54 17.07 -10.97
CA PRO A 200 -7.33 18.29 -11.06
C PRO A 200 -6.55 19.55 -10.66
N THR A 201 -5.66 19.42 -9.67
CA THR A 201 -4.77 20.50 -9.19
C THR A 201 -3.72 20.92 -10.22
N ALA A 202 -3.44 20.11 -11.25
CA ALA A 202 -2.50 20.44 -12.32
C ALA A 202 -3.02 21.52 -13.29
N TYR A 203 -4.34 21.75 -13.30
CA TYR A 203 -4.98 22.80 -14.09
C TYR A 203 -5.15 24.10 -13.30
N LEU A 204 -4.72 24.12 -12.05
CA LEU A 204 -4.97 25.19 -11.10
C LEU A 204 -3.64 25.78 -10.60
N PHE A 205 -3.53 27.11 -10.60
CA PHE A 205 -2.40 27.81 -9.99
C PHE A 205 -2.91 28.93 -9.09
N SER A 206 -2.42 28.99 -7.86
CA SER A 206 -2.76 30.09 -6.95
C SER A 206 -1.86 31.28 -7.25
N GLY A 207 -2.40 32.44 -7.65
CA GLY A 207 -1.61 33.66 -7.90
C GLY A 207 -1.40 34.03 -9.37
N ASP A 208 -0.46 34.93 -9.63
CA ASP A 208 -0.15 35.47 -10.95
C ASP A 208 0.66 34.47 -11.81
N LEU A 209 0.06 34.05 -12.92
CA LEU A 209 0.70 33.18 -13.91
C LEU A 209 1.88 33.84 -14.64
N ASN A 210 1.97 35.17 -14.61
CA ASN A 210 3.04 35.92 -15.25
C ASN A 210 4.28 36.09 -14.36
N ALA A 211 4.15 35.81 -13.06
CA ALA A 211 5.26 35.75 -12.11
C ALA A 211 6.12 34.50 -12.37
N GLY A 212 7.32 34.49 -11.82
CA GLY A 212 8.31 33.44 -12.05
C GLY A 212 9.57 33.71 -11.26
N GLN A 213 10.39 32.67 -11.13
CA GLN A 213 11.66 32.68 -10.41
C GLN A 213 12.76 32.09 -11.31
N PRO A 214 13.99 32.64 -11.27
CA PRO A 214 15.11 32.06 -11.97
C PRO A 214 15.53 30.75 -11.30
N TYR A 215 16.13 29.89 -12.10
CA TYR A 215 16.69 28.61 -11.67
C TYR A 215 18.20 28.61 -11.94
N LEU A 216 18.87 27.56 -11.50
CA LEU A 216 20.30 27.39 -11.67
C LEU A 216 20.62 25.93 -11.97
N HIS A 217 21.24 25.67 -13.12
CA HIS A 217 21.74 24.32 -13.39
C HIS A 217 22.88 23.95 -12.42
N LYS A 218 22.88 22.69 -11.96
CA LYS A 218 23.89 22.14 -11.05
C LYS A 218 25.32 22.37 -11.55
N ASP A 219 25.60 22.20 -12.84
CA ASP A 219 26.95 22.36 -13.37
C ASP A 219 27.40 23.83 -13.38
N ASP A 220 26.46 24.76 -13.60
CA ASP A 220 26.74 26.20 -13.54
C ASP A 220 26.97 26.65 -12.09
N LEU A 221 26.24 26.07 -11.13
CA LEU A 221 26.50 26.23 -9.69
C LEU A 221 27.91 25.76 -9.35
N VAL A 222 28.28 24.55 -9.75
CA VAL A 222 29.59 23.95 -9.46
C VAL A 222 30.72 24.81 -10.01
N GLU A 223 30.55 25.34 -11.23
CA GLU A 223 31.50 26.28 -11.81
C GLU A 223 31.56 27.61 -11.04
N ALA A 224 30.44 28.14 -10.52
CA ALA A 224 30.43 29.35 -9.69
C ALA A 224 31.27 29.18 -8.42
N PHE A 225 31.13 28.05 -7.72
CA PHE A 225 31.96 27.73 -6.55
C PHE A 225 33.43 27.59 -6.93
N ALA A 226 33.72 26.85 -8.00
CA ALA A 226 35.09 26.65 -8.46
C ALA A 226 35.80 27.98 -8.76
N ARG A 227 35.12 28.89 -9.47
CA ARG A 227 35.67 30.21 -9.79
C ARG A 227 35.78 31.12 -8.58
N THR A 228 34.86 31.02 -7.63
CA THR A 228 34.95 31.78 -6.37
C THR A 228 36.19 31.38 -5.56
N VAL A 229 36.54 30.09 -5.55
CA VAL A 229 37.78 29.59 -4.95
C VAL A 229 39.00 30.05 -5.74
N ASP A 230 38.97 29.97 -7.08
CA ASP A 230 40.10 30.34 -7.93
C ASP A 230 40.46 31.84 -7.83
N HIS A 231 39.45 32.71 -7.81
CA HIS A 231 39.61 34.17 -7.76
C HIS A 231 39.71 34.73 -6.33
N ARG A 232 39.80 33.88 -5.29
CA ARG A 232 39.76 34.29 -3.87
C ARG A 232 40.69 35.44 -3.47
N ASN A 233 41.84 35.59 -4.13
CA ASN A 233 42.82 36.65 -3.86
C ASN A 233 42.51 37.99 -4.55
N GLU A 234 41.57 37.99 -5.49
CA GLU A 234 41.13 39.16 -6.27
C GLU A 234 39.79 39.72 -5.77
N LEU A 235 39.13 38.98 -4.88
CA LEU A 235 37.85 39.35 -4.31
C LEU A 235 38.00 40.33 -3.13
N PRO A 236 37.02 41.22 -2.91
CA PRO A 236 36.95 42.02 -1.70
C PRO A 236 36.91 41.14 -0.44
N ASP A 237 37.23 41.73 0.72
CA ASP A 237 37.21 41.01 2.01
C ASP A 237 35.82 40.48 2.38
N ASP A 238 34.75 41.09 1.87
CA ASP A 238 33.39 40.59 1.97
C ASP A 238 32.67 40.85 0.63
N CYS A 239 32.13 39.81 0.02
CA CYS A 239 31.54 39.88 -1.31
C CYS A 239 30.29 39.00 -1.40
N VAL A 240 29.21 39.54 -1.97
CA VAL A 240 27.97 38.82 -2.23
C VAL A 240 27.81 38.68 -3.74
N PHE A 241 27.32 37.52 -4.19
CA PHE A 241 26.99 37.25 -5.59
C PHE A 241 25.60 36.64 -5.72
N LEU A 242 24.80 37.13 -6.66
CA LEU A 242 23.63 36.41 -7.17
C LEU A 242 24.06 35.41 -8.24
N ILE A 243 23.72 34.14 -8.04
CA ILE A 243 24.07 33.05 -8.94
C ILE A 243 22.78 32.37 -9.39
N GLY A 244 22.44 32.53 -10.66
CA GLY A 244 21.26 31.94 -11.29
C GLY A 244 21.19 32.30 -12.78
N GLU A 245 20.17 31.81 -13.44
CA GLU A 245 19.86 32.15 -14.82
C GLU A 245 19.28 33.57 -14.93
N GLU A 246 19.64 34.28 -16.00
CA GLU A 246 19.01 35.57 -16.32
C GLU A 246 17.63 35.39 -16.98
N GLU A 247 17.35 34.21 -17.56
CA GLU A 247 16.03 33.86 -18.08
C GLU A 247 15.13 33.44 -16.92
N THR A 248 13.99 34.13 -16.78
CA THR A 248 12.94 33.75 -15.81
C THR A 248 11.68 33.35 -16.56
N LEU A 249 11.40 32.05 -16.57
CA LEU A 249 10.13 31.54 -17.11
C LEU A 249 8.98 31.90 -16.17
N SER A 250 7.88 32.38 -16.75
CA SER A 250 6.65 32.55 -15.99
C SER A 250 6.07 31.19 -15.60
N TYR A 251 5.38 31.10 -14.47
CA TYR A 251 4.73 29.88 -14.03
C TYR A 251 3.73 29.36 -15.07
N GLY A 252 3.02 30.26 -15.76
CA GLY A 252 2.13 29.92 -16.86
C GLY A 252 2.84 29.34 -18.07
N ASP A 253 3.96 29.92 -18.49
CA ASP A 253 4.74 29.41 -19.64
C ASP A 253 5.41 28.08 -19.33
N LEU A 254 5.89 27.92 -18.10
CA LEU A 254 6.47 26.68 -17.61
C LEU A 254 5.43 25.53 -17.65
N GLN A 255 4.22 25.74 -17.11
CA GLN A 255 3.17 24.72 -17.16
C GLN A 255 2.75 24.36 -18.59
N LYS A 256 2.59 25.36 -19.46
CA LYS A 256 2.27 25.14 -20.87
C LYS A 256 3.34 24.29 -21.56
N ARG A 257 4.63 24.60 -21.34
CA ARG A 257 5.75 23.84 -21.91
C ARG A 257 5.77 22.41 -21.38
N ILE A 258 5.61 22.22 -20.07
CA ILE A 258 5.57 20.88 -19.45
C ILE A 258 4.41 20.06 -20.03
N GLY A 259 3.19 20.60 -20.05
CA GLY A 259 2.04 19.85 -20.57
C GLY A 259 2.14 19.53 -22.06
N ARG A 260 2.75 20.41 -22.87
CA ARG A 260 3.05 20.14 -24.28
C ARG A 260 4.10 19.04 -24.44
N LEU A 261 5.17 19.04 -23.64
CA LEU A 261 6.22 18.02 -23.67
C LEU A 261 5.71 16.65 -23.21
N ILE A 262 4.81 16.63 -22.22
CA ILE A 262 4.25 15.39 -21.67
C ILE A 262 3.14 14.83 -22.56
N HIS A 263 2.10 15.62 -22.84
CA HIS A 263 0.87 15.13 -23.48
C HIS A 263 0.76 15.49 -24.96
N GLY A 264 1.60 16.38 -25.48
CA GLY A 264 1.47 16.89 -26.86
C GLY A 264 0.33 17.88 -27.04
N GLU A 265 -0.28 18.36 -25.95
CA GLU A 265 -1.46 19.24 -25.94
C GLU A 265 -1.10 20.64 -25.42
N ASP A 266 -1.85 21.66 -25.84
CA ASP A 266 -1.75 23.00 -25.23
C ASP A 266 -2.40 22.99 -23.85
N TRP A 267 -1.56 22.94 -22.80
CA TRP A 267 -2.02 22.85 -21.42
C TRP A 267 -2.69 24.14 -20.96
N ARG A 268 -3.86 24.01 -20.32
CA ARG A 268 -4.66 25.15 -19.88
C ARG A 268 -4.59 25.30 -18.36
N THR A 269 -3.91 26.34 -17.90
CA THR A 269 -3.83 26.67 -16.47
C THR A 269 -4.80 27.79 -16.12
N LEU A 270 -5.60 27.58 -15.07
CA LEU A 270 -6.52 28.56 -14.51
C LEU A 270 -5.90 29.19 -13.26
N ALA A 271 -5.84 30.52 -13.25
CA ALA A 271 -5.43 31.29 -12.08
C ALA A 271 -6.57 31.31 -11.06
N LEU A 272 -6.30 30.86 -9.84
CA LEU A 272 -7.20 30.94 -8.70
C LEU A 272 -6.85 32.17 -7.84
N PRO A 273 -7.83 33.03 -7.52
CA PRO A 273 -7.62 34.10 -6.54
C PRO A 273 -7.13 33.53 -5.20
N LYS A 274 -6.15 34.18 -4.57
CA LYS A 274 -5.60 33.76 -3.27
C LYS A 274 -6.67 33.57 -2.18
N SER A 275 -7.75 34.36 -2.24
CA SER A 275 -8.90 34.26 -1.33
C SER A 275 -9.72 32.98 -1.48
N LEU A 276 -9.70 32.34 -2.65
CA LEU A 276 -10.34 31.04 -2.90
C LEU A 276 -9.36 29.87 -2.73
N ALA A 277 -8.07 30.11 -2.96
CA ALA A 277 -7.02 29.10 -2.80
C ALA A 277 -6.79 28.72 -1.33
N LYS A 278 -6.79 29.69 -0.39
CA LYS A 278 -6.59 29.39 1.05
C LYS A 278 -7.70 28.52 1.66
N PRO A 279 -9.00 28.82 1.48
CA PRO A 279 -10.07 27.96 1.95
C PRO A 279 -10.10 26.61 1.23
N GLY A 280 -9.74 26.56 -0.06
CA GLY A 280 -9.66 25.32 -0.84
C GLY A 280 -8.57 24.39 -0.33
N ALA A 281 -7.35 24.90 -0.09
CA ALA A 281 -6.25 24.14 0.49
C ALA A 281 -6.56 23.73 1.94
N TRP A 282 -7.15 24.62 2.75
CA TRP A 282 -7.62 24.30 4.10
C TRP A 282 -8.70 23.22 4.09
N MET A 283 -9.68 23.30 3.19
CA MET A 283 -10.74 22.28 3.04
C MET A 283 -10.15 20.95 2.57
N GLN A 284 -9.17 20.97 1.66
CA GLN A 284 -8.50 19.76 1.21
C GLN A 284 -7.71 19.08 2.36
N THR A 285 -7.02 19.86 3.20
CA THR A 285 -6.25 19.32 4.32
C THR A 285 -7.11 18.95 5.54
N GLU A 286 -8.05 19.79 5.95
CA GLU A 286 -8.79 19.61 7.21
C GLU A 286 -10.13 18.89 7.04
N VAL A 287 -10.72 18.91 5.83
CA VAL A 287 -12.02 18.27 5.56
C VAL A 287 -11.86 17.01 4.70
N LEU A 288 -10.91 17.00 3.77
CA LEU A 288 -10.63 15.84 2.91
C LEU A 288 -9.45 14.99 3.41
N ASP A 289 -8.72 15.43 4.44
CA ASP A 289 -7.56 14.75 5.04
C ASP A 289 -6.49 14.35 4.00
N GLU A 290 -6.43 15.09 2.89
CA GLU A 290 -5.39 14.94 1.87
C GLU A 290 -4.21 15.84 2.28
N GLU A 291 -3.01 15.26 2.40
CA GLU A 291 -1.80 16.06 2.56
C GLU A 291 -1.69 17.06 1.40
N SER A 292 -1.99 18.32 1.65
CA SER A 292 -1.84 19.32 0.60
C SER A 292 -0.36 19.56 0.37
N GLU A 293 0.11 19.16 -0.81
CA GLU A 293 1.44 19.49 -1.32
C GLU A 293 1.62 21.00 -1.50
N ILE A 294 0.51 21.75 -1.63
CA ILE A 294 0.49 23.21 -1.74
C ILE A 294 0.47 23.81 -0.33
N LYS A 295 1.63 24.24 0.16
CA LYS A 295 1.74 24.82 1.51
C LYS A 295 1.23 26.28 1.54
N PRO A 296 0.75 26.78 2.70
CA PRO A 296 0.21 28.14 2.81
C PRO A 296 1.17 29.23 2.34
N TRP A 297 2.46 29.10 2.66
CA TRP A 297 3.50 30.05 2.22
C TRP A 297 3.64 30.08 0.69
N MET A 298 3.46 28.94 0.00
CA MET A 298 3.49 28.91 -1.47
C MET A 298 2.34 29.72 -2.07
N ILE A 299 1.17 29.73 -1.43
CA ILE A 299 0.00 30.52 -1.86
C ILE A 299 0.22 32.01 -1.56
N GLU A 300 0.87 32.34 -0.45
CA GLU A 300 1.14 33.72 -0.05
C GLU A 300 2.17 34.37 -0.98
N ASN A 301 3.22 33.62 -1.33
CA ASN A 301 4.36 34.07 -2.13
C ASN A 301 4.22 33.77 -3.64
N SER A 302 3.08 33.28 -4.10
CA SER A 302 2.93 32.87 -5.51
C SER A 302 2.90 34.02 -6.53
N ASP A 303 2.76 35.26 -6.06
CA ASP A 303 2.86 36.46 -6.91
C ASP A 303 4.29 37.01 -6.93
N ASP A 304 5.22 36.45 -6.13
CA ASP A 304 6.57 36.95 -6.02
C ASP A 304 7.34 36.64 -7.30
N HIS A 305 7.74 37.70 -7.98
CA HIS A 305 8.50 37.61 -9.20
C HIS A 305 9.95 38.04 -8.96
N TYR A 306 10.90 37.32 -9.55
CA TYR A 306 12.31 37.62 -9.43
C TYR A 306 12.95 37.61 -10.81
N GLU A 307 13.68 38.67 -11.13
CA GLU A 307 14.62 38.71 -12.25
C GLU A 307 15.95 39.20 -11.71
N ILE A 308 17.05 38.49 -11.95
CA ILE A 308 18.35 38.80 -11.33
C ILE A 308 19.35 39.37 -12.32
N ASP A 309 20.23 40.26 -11.85
CA ASP A 309 21.41 40.73 -12.57
C ASP A 309 22.67 40.05 -12.05
N VAL A 310 23.26 39.18 -12.88
CA VAL A 310 24.50 38.44 -12.55
C VAL A 310 25.78 39.16 -12.99
N SER A 311 25.69 40.46 -13.35
CA SER A 311 26.82 41.25 -13.84
C SER A 311 28.02 41.28 -12.88
N ARG A 312 27.79 41.20 -11.57
CA ARG A 312 28.87 41.16 -10.57
C ARG A 312 29.66 39.86 -10.67
N ALA A 313 28.97 38.72 -10.72
CA ALA A 313 29.59 37.41 -10.92
C ALA A 313 30.36 37.35 -12.26
N ARG A 314 29.78 37.91 -13.33
CA ARG A 314 30.45 38.01 -14.64
C ARG A 314 31.75 38.83 -14.57
N LYS A 315 31.74 39.99 -13.92
CA LYS A 315 32.91 40.89 -13.85
C LYS A 315 34.01 40.38 -12.91
N LYS A 316 33.64 39.76 -11.79
CA LYS A 316 34.59 39.38 -10.71
C LYS A 316 35.04 37.92 -10.77
N LEU A 317 34.20 37.02 -11.28
CA LEU A 317 34.50 35.60 -11.38
C LEU A 317 34.64 35.15 -12.84
N GLY A 318 34.30 36.00 -13.82
CA GLY A 318 34.17 35.56 -15.22
C GLY A 318 33.07 34.52 -15.42
N TRP A 319 32.13 34.41 -14.47
CA TRP A 319 31.09 33.39 -14.47
C TRP A 319 29.84 33.88 -15.18
N GLU A 320 29.22 33.02 -15.97
CA GLU A 320 27.90 33.21 -16.57
C GLU A 320 27.19 31.86 -16.69
N PRO A 321 25.84 31.83 -16.59
CA PRO A 321 25.08 30.60 -16.77
C PRO A 321 25.23 30.10 -18.21
N ARG A 322 25.48 28.80 -18.38
CA ARG A 322 25.63 28.15 -19.69
C ARG A 322 24.42 27.30 -20.06
N HIS A 323 23.61 26.97 -19.08
CA HIS A 323 22.40 26.17 -19.22
C HIS A 323 21.17 27.04 -18.96
N SER A 324 20.00 26.57 -19.42
CA SER A 324 18.72 27.17 -19.03
C SER A 324 17.67 26.12 -18.76
N LEU A 325 16.76 26.41 -17.82
CA LEU A 325 15.68 25.48 -17.47
C LEU A 325 14.83 25.16 -18.71
N ALA A 326 14.56 26.17 -19.54
CA ALA A 326 13.81 26.02 -20.78
C ALA A 326 14.43 24.96 -21.73
N ALA A 327 15.77 24.93 -21.81
CA ALA A 327 16.50 24.00 -22.67
C ALA A 327 16.66 22.60 -22.05
N THR A 328 16.70 22.49 -20.72
CA THR A 328 16.84 21.19 -20.02
C THR A 328 15.49 20.48 -19.82
N LEU A 329 14.37 21.20 -19.78
CA LEU A 329 13.02 20.61 -19.61
C LEU A 329 12.72 19.41 -20.54
N PRO A 330 13.01 19.45 -21.86
CA PRO A 330 12.79 18.31 -22.74
C PRO A 330 13.53 17.04 -22.28
N GLU A 331 14.75 17.18 -21.77
CA GLU A 331 15.56 16.07 -21.26
C GLU A 331 14.97 15.52 -19.95
N MET A 332 14.54 16.38 -19.03
CA MET A 332 13.85 15.96 -17.80
C MET A 332 12.60 15.14 -18.11
N ILE A 333 11.76 15.62 -19.04
CA ILE A 333 10.53 14.94 -19.46
C ILE A 333 10.84 13.65 -20.22
N ARG A 334 11.92 13.62 -21.02
CA ARG A 334 12.38 12.39 -21.69
C ARG A 334 12.76 11.33 -20.66
N ARG A 335 13.52 11.67 -19.61
CA ARG A 335 13.89 10.73 -18.53
C ARG A 335 12.67 10.24 -17.76
N LEU A 336 11.73 11.13 -17.40
CA LEU A 336 10.45 10.76 -16.80
C LEU A 336 9.69 9.75 -17.65
N LYS A 337 9.56 10.00 -18.96
CA LYS A 337 8.82 9.11 -19.87
C LYS A 337 9.49 7.76 -20.09
N GLN A 338 10.81 7.69 -19.94
CA GLN A 338 11.57 6.45 -20.11
C GLN A 338 11.51 5.54 -18.89
N ASP A 339 11.60 6.13 -17.70
CA ASP A 339 11.61 5.42 -16.43
C ASP A 339 10.90 6.27 -15.35
N PRO A 340 9.56 6.22 -15.32
CA PRO A 340 8.77 7.01 -14.38
C PRO A 340 9.06 6.67 -12.93
N THR A 341 9.20 5.38 -12.59
CA THR A 341 9.36 4.95 -11.19
C THR A 341 10.68 5.44 -10.60
N THR A 342 11.80 5.26 -11.29
CA THR A 342 13.10 5.78 -10.84
C THR A 342 13.11 7.30 -10.81
N TRP A 343 12.46 7.96 -11.77
CA TRP A 343 12.36 9.42 -11.78
C TRP A 343 11.58 9.94 -10.57
N TYR A 344 10.46 9.31 -10.20
CA TYR A 344 9.68 9.66 -9.00
C TYR A 344 10.52 9.45 -7.73
N ALA A 345 11.19 8.29 -7.61
CA ALA A 345 12.05 7.97 -6.47
C ALA A 345 13.19 8.99 -6.29
N LYS A 346 13.89 9.36 -7.36
CA LYS A 346 14.95 10.39 -7.35
C LYS A 346 14.44 11.76 -6.89
N ASN A 347 13.17 12.05 -7.16
CA ASN A 347 12.51 13.31 -6.81
C ASN A 347 11.74 13.27 -5.49
N LYS A 348 11.87 12.17 -4.72
CA LYS A 348 11.16 11.96 -3.44
C LYS A 348 9.64 12.01 -3.61
N LEU A 349 9.16 11.56 -4.77
CA LEU A 349 7.74 11.33 -5.07
C LEU A 349 7.45 9.84 -4.97
N GLU A 350 6.18 9.49 -4.77
CA GLU A 350 5.74 8.12 -4.53
C GLU A 350 5.76 7.27 -5.82
N PRO A 351 6.70 6.32 -6.00
CA PRO A 351 6.87 5.62 -7.28
C PRO A 351 5.70 4.68 -7.63
N SER A 352 4.98 4.19 -6.61
CA SER A 352 3.86 3.25 -6.79
C SER A 352 2.73 3.82 -7.67
N VAL A 353 2.57 5.16 -7.69
CA VAL A 353 1.58 5.88 -8.49
C VAL A 353 1.80 5.70 -10.00
N VAL A 354 3.06 5.65 -10.43
CA VAL A 354 3.45 5.52 -11.85
C VAL A 354 3.94 4.13 -12.23
N ALA A 355 4.04 3.22 -11.26
CA ALA A 355 4.44 1.82 -11.47
C ALA A 355 3.52 1.05 -12.43
N ALA A 356 2.30 1.53 -12.66
CA ALA A 356 1.36 0.94 -13.61
C ALA A 356 1.32 1.64 -14.99
N SER A 357 2.27 2.54 -15.27
CA SER A 357 2.34 3.27 -16.54
C SER A 357 2.78 2.39 -17.71
N ASP A 358 2.43 2.77 -18.94
CA ASP A 358 2.81 2.00 -20.13
C ASP A 358 4.33 1.76 -20.29
N PRO A 359 5.22 2.74 -19.98
CA PRO A 359 6.66 2.51 -20.01
C PRO A 359 7.13 1.39 -19.08
N GLU A 360 6.55 1.28 -17.88
CA GLU A 360 6.88 0.19 -16.93
C GLU A 360 6.44 -1.17 -17.46
N ILE A 361 5.34 -1.23 -18.22
CA ILE A 361 4.88 -2.47 -18.86
C ILE A 361 5.82 -2.86 -20.01
N GLU A 362 6.33 -1.90 -20.79
CA GLU A 362 7.35 -2.16 -21.82
C GLU A 362 8.69 -2.56 -21.22
N GLN A 363 9.09 -1.97 -20.10
CA GLN A 363 10.27 -2.40 -19.35
C GLN A 363 10.08 -3.80 -18.79
N ALA A 364 8.89 -4.13 -18.27
CA ALA A 364 8.55 -5.48 -17.84
C ALA A 364 8.74 -6.51 -18.96
N GLU A 365 8.34 -6.22 -20.20
CA GLU A 365 8.61 -7.10 -21.35
C GLU A 365 10.11 -7.38 -21.54
N LYS A 366 10.96 -6.36 -21.36
CA LYS A 366 12.42 -6.52 -21.45
C LYS A 366 12.98 -7.29 -20.27
N ARG A 367 12.52 -7.03 -19.03
CA ARG A 367 12.91 -7.79 -17.82
C ARG A 367 12.52 -9.26 -17.95
N LEU A 368 11.37 -9.56 -18.56
CA LEU A 368 10.98 -10.92 -18.89
C LEU A 368 11.89 -11.58 -19.94
N ALA A 369 12.74 -10.84 -20.63
CA ALA A 369 13.78 -11.40 -21.51
C ALA A 369 15.15 -11.53 -20.80
N GLU A 370 15.34 -10.90 -19.64
CA GLU A 370 16.57 -10.94 -18.87
C GLU A 370 16.70 -12.24 -18.04
N PRO A 371 17.93 -12.62 -17.61
CA PRO A 371 18.15 -13.74 -16.72
C PRO A 371 17.42 -13.54 -15.39
N LEU A 372 16.87 -14.62 -14.85
CA LEU A 372 16.18 -14.61 -13.55
C LEU A 372 17.16 -14.34 -12.41
N GLU A 373 16.68 -13.70 -11.33
CA GLU A 373 17.43 -13.47 -10.07
C GLU A 373 18.11 -14.75 -9.56
N ARG A 374 17.34 -15.85 -9.56
CA ARG A 374 17.85 -17.20 -9.27
C ARG A 374 17.79 -18.05 -10.53
N SER A 375 18.86 -18.78 -10.78
CA SER A 375 18.89 -19.75 -11.86
C SER A 375 17.89 -20.89 -11.63
N ASP A 376 17.37 -21.48 -12.70
CA ASP A 376 16.48 -22.65 -12.60
C ASP A 376 17.11 -23.78 -11.76
N ALA A 377 18.45 -23.94 -11.82
CA ALA A 377 19.18 -24.91 -11.03
C ALA A 377 19.13 -24.62 -9.52
N GLU A 378 19.31 -23.36 -9.10
CA GLU A 378 19.22 -22.95 -7.69
C GLU A 378 17.81 -23.10 -7.14
N VAL A 379 16.80 -22.84 -7.97
CA VAL A 379 15.39 -23.05 -7.61
C VAL A 379 15.10 -24.55 -7.47
N GLU A 380 15.56 -25.37 -8.41
CA GLU A 380 15.41 -26.83 -8.32
C GLU A 380 16.04 -27.41 -7.05
N VAL A 381 17.25 -26.96 -6.70
CA VAL A 381 17.93 -27.40 -5.46
C VAL A 381 17.11 -27.01 -4.22
N ALA A 382 16.59 -25.78 -4.16
CA ALA A 382 15.77 -25.35 -3.02
C ALA A 382 14.45 -26.12 -2.90
N VAL A 383 13.78 -26.38 -4.02
CA VAL A 383 12.55 -27.20 -4.05
C VAL A 383 12.84 -28.64 -3.62
N GLU A 384 13.98 -29.20 -4.05
CA GLU A 384 14.43 -30.53 -3.65
C GLU A 384 14.71 -30.61 -2.14
N GLU A 385 15.45 -29.66 -1.58
CA GLU A 385 15.70 -29.59 -0.14
C GLU A 385 14.41 -29.47 0.66
N HIS A 386 13.49 -28.61 0.22
CA HIS A 386 12.19 -28.46 0.87
C HIS A 386 11.38 -29.76 0.81
N ARG A 387 11.39 -30.48 -0.33
CA ARG A 387 10.75 -31.79 -0.45
C ARG A 387 11.34 -32.79 0.54
N LEU A 388 12.66 -32.90 0.63
CA LEU A 388 13.34 -33.86 1.52
C LEU A 388 12.98 -33.61 2.99
N ARG A 389 12.88 -32.34 3.40
CA ARG A 389 12.46 -31.95 4.77
C ARG A 389 10.99 -32.26 5.07
N THR A 390 10.16 -32.41 4.05
CA THR A 390 8.70 -32.55 4.17
C THR A 390 8.17 -33.94 3.79
N LEU A 391 9.05 -34.91 3.49
CA LEU A 391 8.66 -36.29 3.16
C LEU A 391 7.84 -37.00 4.25
N TRP A 392 7.88 -36.52 5.49
CA TRP A 392 7.04 -37.03 6.58
C TRP A 392 5.55 -36.73 6.37
N ALA A 393 5.18 -35.68 5.61
CA ALA A 393 3.78 -35.32 5.38
C ALA A 393 3.02 -36.34 4.51
N PRO A 394 3.55 -36.79 3.35
CA PRO A 394 2.96 -37.93 2.64
C PRO A 394 2.89 -39.20 3.50
N LEU A 395 3.86 -39.46 4.38
CA LEU A 395 3.80 -40.61 5.30
C LEU A 395 2.70 -40.44 6.35
N ALA A 396 2.43 -39.23 6.83
CA ALA A 396 1.28 -38.95 7.68
C ALA A 396 -0.04 -39.23 6.94
N ASN A 397 -0.13 -38.91 5.64
CA ASN A 397 -1.28 -39.28 4.82
C ASN A 397 -1.45 -40.79 4.65
N VAL A 398 -0.36 -41.55 4.54
CA VAL A 398 -0.43 -43.02 4.57
C VAL A 398 -1.02 -43.51 5.89
N ALA A 399 -0.56 -42.97 7.02
CA ALA A 399 -1.08 -43.33 8.34
C ALA A 399 -2.58 -42.97 8.48
N LEU A 400 -3.00 -41.79 8.02
CA LEU A 400 -4.41 -41.39 8.00
C LEU A 400 -5.25 -42.27 7.07
N GLY A 401 -4.73 -42.65 5.90
CA GLY A 401 -5.39 -43.59 5.00
C GLY A 401 -5.61 -44.96 5.63
N LEU A 402 -4.60 -45.50 6.30
CA LEU A 402 -4.71 -46.77 7.04
C LEU A 402 -5.66 -46.66 8.24
N TRP A 403 -5.68 -45.51 8.93
CA TRP A 403 -6.65 -45.22 9.99
C TRP A 403 -8.08 -45.29 9.46
N LEU A 404 -8.36 -44.64 8.32
CA LEU A 404 -9.67 -44.67 7.66
C LEU A 404 -10.07 -46.08 7.21
N VAL A 405 -9.11 -46.94 6.81
CA VAL A 405 -9.42 -48.34 6.49
C VAL A 405 -9.93 -49.11 7.71
N SER A 406 -9.40 -48.82 8.89
CA SER A 406 -9.83 -49.48 10.15
C SER A 406 -11.07 -48.83 10.78
N SER A 407 -11.33 -47.55 10.48
CA SER A 407 -12.37 -46.71 11.08
C SER A 407 -13.77 -47.36 11.06
N PRO A 408 -14.28 -47.87 9.92
CA PRO A 408 -15.63 -48.43 9.86
C PRO A 408 -15.89 -49.58 10.82
N ALA A 409 -14.90 -50.44 11.04
CA ALA A 409 -15.00 -51.55 11.98
C ALA A 409 -14.97 -51.06 13.44
N THR A 410 -14.17 -50.03 13.74
CA THR A 410 -14.07 -49.47 15.10
C THR A 410 -15.24 -48.58 15.49
N LEU A 411 -15.87 -47.92 14.50
CA LEU A 411 -17.02 -47.04 14.70
C LEU A 411 -18.37 -47.77 14.56
N GLY A 412 -18.36 -49.07 14.28
CA GLY A 412 -19.59 -49.87 14.14
C GLY A 412 -20.43 -49.51 12.91
N LEU A 413 -19.81 -49.06 11.80
CA LEU A 413 -20.56 -48.67 10.59
C LEU A 413 -21.25 -49.83 9.89
N PHE A 414 -20.80 -51.06 10.12
CA PHE A 414 -21.43 -52.28 9.60
C PHE A 414 -22.42 -52.92 10.58
N ASP A 415 -22.55 -52.37 11.79
CA ASP A 415 -23.46 -52.91 12.79
C ASP A 415 -24.91 -52.51 12.47
N PRO A 416 -25.90 -53.33 12.85
CA PRO A 416 -27.31 -52.97 12.71
C PRO A 416 -27.64 -51.73 13.54
N VAL A 417 -28.16 -50.68 12.90
CA VAL A 417 -28.55 -49.43 13.55
C VAL A 417 -30.03 -49.14 13.31
N SER A 418 -30.74 -48.77 14.37
CA SER A 418 -32.12 -48.27 14.32
C SER A 418 -32.16 -46.88 14.95
N VAL A 419 -32.22 -45.86 14.11
CA VAL A 419 -32.34 -44.44 14.51
C VAL A 419 -33.50 -43.80 13.76
N PRO A 420 -34.15 -42.77 14.35
CA PRO A 420 -35.19 -42.03 13.65
C PRO A 420 -34.66 -41.35 12.38
N LEU A 421 -35.57 -40.95 11.51
CA LEU A 421 -35.21 -40.18 10.31
C LEU A 421 -34.62 -38.82 10.72
N PRO A 422 -33.59 -38.33 10.00
CA PRO A 422 -33.03 -37.02 10.26
C PRO A 422 -34.09 -35.91 10.15
N PRO A 423 -34.09 -34.90 11.04
CA PRO A 423 -35.15 -33.90 11.12
C PRO A 423 -35.21 -32.96 9.89
N ALA A 424 -34.08 -32.76 9.22
CA ALA A 424 -33.97 -31.92 8.02
C ALA A 424 -34.14 -32.69 6.69
N LEU A 425 -34.55 -33.95 6.75
CA LEU A 425 -34.69 -34.76 5.54
C LEU A 425 -35.96 -34.38 4.75
N GLY A 426 -35.80 -34.10 3.46
CA GLY A 426 -36.91 -33.78 2.53
C GLY A 426 -37.15 -34.79 1.41
N HIS A 427 -36.36 -35.85 1.32
CA HIS A 427 -36.41 -36.85 0.25
C HIS A 427 -36.18 -38.26 0.79
N GLU A 428 -36.53 -39.28 0.00
CA GLU A 428 -36.32 -40.67 0.38
C GLU A 428 -34.83 -41.05 0.37
N ILE A 429 -34.37 -41.66 1.46
CA ILE A 429 -32.99 -42.15 1.61
C ILE A 429 -32.98 -43.63 1.96
N ALA A 430 -31.83 -44.28 1.77
CA ALA A 430 -31.65 -45.68 2.11
C ALA A 430 -31.78 -45.94 3.62
N GLU A 431 -32.06 -47.21 3.97
CA GLU A 431 -32.12 -47.64 5.38
C GLU A 431 -30.83 -47.29 6.16
N PRO A 432 -30.91 -46.98 7.48
CA PRO A 432 -29.77 -46.60 8.31
C PRO A 432 -28.53 -47.50 8.16
N ALA A 433 -28.70 -48.82 8.20
CA ALA A 433 -27.61 -49.78 8.07
C ALA A 433 -26.94 -49.71 6.68
N MET A 434 -27.73 -49.53 5.61
CA MET A 434 -27.21 -49.39 4.25
C MET A 434 -26.44 -48.08 4.06
N ARG A 435 -26.90 -46.99 4.67
CA ARG A 435 -26.22 -45.69 4.65
C ARG A 435 -24.83 -45.77 5.29
N ASN A 436 -24.74 -46.29 6.50
CA ASN A 436 -23.47 -46.48 7.19
C ASN A 436 -22.56 -47.48 6.48
N ALA A 437 -23.10 -48.58 5.95
CA ALA A 437 -22.31 -49.57 5.21
C ALA A 437 -21.70 -48.98 3.93
N ARG A 438 -22.45 -48.15 3.19
CA ARG A 438 -21.95 -47.44 2.00
C ARG A 438 -20.85 -46.45 2.36
N LEU A 439 -21.02 -45.69 3.45
CA LEU A 439 -19.97 -44.82 3.97
C LEU A 439 -18.73 -45.63 4.35
N GLY A 440 -18.89 -46.73 5.09
CA GLY A 440 -17.78 -47.58 5.51
C GLY A 440 -16.99 -48.17 4.34
N ILE A 441 -17.67 -48.60 3.27
CA ILE A 441 -17.00 -49.01 2.02
C ILE A 441 -16.26 -47.83 1.39
N SER A 442 -16.86 -46.63 1.38
CA SER A 442 -16.22 -45.43 0.86
C SER A 442 -14.98 -45.04 1.66
N GLU A 443 -15.01 -45.12 2.99
CA GLU A 443 -13.87 -44.87 3.89
C GLU A 443 -12.72 -45.85 3.61
N ILE A 444 -13.01 -47.15 3.49
CA ILE A 444 -11.99 -48.16 3.17
C ILE A 444 -11.34 -47.90 1.81
N LEU A 445 -12.16 -47.68 0.78
CA LEU A 445 -11.65 -47.42 -0.57
C LEU A 445 -10.84 -46.12 -0.61
N SER A 446 -11.36 -45.05 0.00
CA SER A 446 -10.68 -43.75 0.04
C SER A 446 -9.38 -43.84 0.83
N GLY A 447 -9.36 -44.55 1.97
CA GLY A 447 -8.17 -44.74 2.80
C GLY A 447 -7.06 -45.52 2.07
N LEU A 448 -7.41 -46.59 1.34
CA LEU A 448 -6.46 -47.33 0.50
C LEU A 448 -5.91 -46.46 -0.64
N LEU A 449 -6.77 -45.67 -1.30
CA LEU A 449 -6.36 -44.77 -2.38
C LEU A 449 -5.47 -43.64 -1.86
N VAL A 450 -5.80 -43.04 -0.72
CA VAL A 450 -4.97 -42.02 -0.05
C VAL A 450 -3.59 -42.58 0.27
N ALA A 451 -3.51 -43.79 0.85
CA ALA A 451 -2.23 -44.42 1.14
C ALA A 451 -1.41 -44.68 -0.14
N ALA A 452 -2.04 -45.19 -1.19
CA ALA A 452 -1.36 -45.47 -2.47
C ALA A 452 -0.84 -44.20 -3.15
N PHE A 453 -1.69 -43.18 -3.31
CA PHE A 453 -1.31 -41.93 -3.97
C PHE A 453 -0.35 -41.08 -3.14
N ALA A 454 -0.41 -41.14 -1.80
CA ALA A 454 0.57 -40.49 -0.94
C ALA A 454 1.97 -41.12 -1.13
N LEU A 455 2.07 -42.45 -1.21
CA LEU A 455 3.33 -43.15 -1.51
C LEU A 455 3.87 -42.78 -2.91
N PHE A 456 2.99 -42.74 -3.92
CA PHE A 456 3.40 -42.29 -5.26
C PHE A 456 3.86 -40.82 -5.26
N GLY A 457 3.19 -39.96 -4.50
CA GLY A 457 3.53 -38.55 -4.35
C GLY A 457 4.88 -38.27 -3.68
N MET A 458 5.48 -39.28 -3.02
CA MET A 458 6.86 -39.18 -2.51
C MET A 458 7.89 -39.22 -3.64
N TYR A 459 7.55 -39.83 -4.78
CA TYR A 459 8.45 -39.91 -5.93
C TYR A 459 8.38 -38.61 -6.76
N ARG A 460 9.53 -37.98 -6.99
CA ARG A 460 9.65 -36.65 -7.64
C ARG A 460 8.81 -36.50 -8.91
N ARG A 461 8.85 -37.51 -9.78
CA ARG A 461 8.18 -37.47 -11.09
C ARG A 461 6.64 -37.51 -10.99
N TRP A 462 6.11 -37.96 -9.86
CA TRP A 462 4.68 -38.17 -9.62
C TRP A 462 4.14 -37.18 -8.58
N SER A 463 4.80 -36.02 -8.40
CA SER A 463 4.36 -34.98 -7.46
C SER A 463 2.91 -34.54 -7.68
N HIS A 464 2.40 -34.59 -8.91
CA HIS A 464 0.98 -34.33 -9.21
C HIS A 464 0.00 -35.29 -8.51
N ALA A 465 0.43 -36.47 -8.05
CA ALA A 465 -0.39 -37.39 -7.25
C ALA A 465 -0.83 -36.78 -5.90
N GLN A 466 -0.13 -35.74 -5.43
CA GLN A 466 -0.54 -35.00 -4.24
C GLN A 466 -1.88 -34.28 -4.44
N TRP A 467 -2.16 -33.75 -5.64
CA TRP A 467 -3.47 -33.16 -5.94
C TRP A 467 -4.60 -34.20 -5.93
N ILE A 468 -4.32 -35.43 -6.37
CA ILE A 468 -5.28 -36.55 -6.27
C ILE A 468 -5.54 -36.88 -4.80
N THR A 469 -4.48 -36.93 -3.98
CA THR A 469 -4.59 -37.17 -2.53
C THR A 469 -5.42 -36.08 -1.84
N ALA A 470 -5.21 -34.81 -2.19
CA ALA A 470 -6.02 -33.70 -1.70
C ALA A 470 -7.49 -33.82 -2.15
N ALA A 471 -7.77 -34.17 -3.41
CA ALA A 471 -9.13 -34.39 -3.89
C ALA A 471 -9.84 -35.53 -3.13
N LEU A 472 -9.12 -36.60 -2.78
CA LEU A 472 -9.66 -37.67 -1.94
C LEU A 472 -9.96 -37.16 -0.51
N GLY A 473 -9.11 -36.31 0.05
CA GLY A 473 -9.38 -35.63 1.33
C GLY A 473 -10.67 -34.81 1.28
N VAL A 474 -10.87 -34.03 0.21
CA VAL A 474 -12.12 -33.28 -0.04
C VAL A 474 -13.33 -34.20 -0.14
N TRP A 475 -13.21 -35.34 -0.82
CA TRP A 475 -14.29 -36.34 -0.90
C TRP A 475 -14.63 -36.91 0.48
N ILE A 476 -13.62 -37.27 1.29
CA ILE A 476 -13.81 -37.81 2.64
C ILE A 476 -14.60 -36.83 3.51
N MET A 477 -14.36 -35.52 3.40
CA MET A 477 -15.14 -34.51 4.15
C MET A 477 -16.63 -34.49 3.77
N VAL A 478 -16.95 -34.77 2.50
CA VAL A 478 -18.31 -34.68 1.94
C VAL A 478 -19.07 -36.00 2.04
N ALA A 479 -18.37 -37.14 2.05
CA ALA A 479 -18.97 -38.47 2.02
C ALA A 479 -19.99 -38.72 3.16
N PRO A 480 -19.74 -38.34 4.43
CA PRO A 480 -20.73 -38.47 5.50
C PRO A 480 -22.06 -37.76 5.22
N LEU A 481 -22.00 -36.60 4.55
CA LEU A 481 -23.17 -35.80 4.19
C LEU A 481 -23.93 -36.44 3.02
N VAL A 482 -23.22 -36.90 2.00
CA VAL A 482 -23.81 -37.57 0.82
C VAL A 482 -24.52 -38.86 1.21
N PHE A 483 -23.91 -39.66 2.08
CA PHE A 483 -24.50 -40.91 2.54
C PHE A 483 -25.49 -40.75 3.68
N TRP A 484 -25.71 -39.53 4.19
CA TRP A 484 -26.57 -39.26 5.35
C TRP A 484 -26.25 -40.20 6.52
N THR A 485 -24.98 -40.21 6.93
CA THR A 485 -24.49 -41.11 8.00
C THR A 485 -25.29 -40.94 9.27
N THR A 486 -25.45 -42.03 10.02
CA THR A 486 -26.07 -41.99 11.35
C THR A 486 -25.02 -41.89 12.46
N SER A 487 -23.75 -42.09 12.14
CA SER A 487 -22.64 -42.02 13.10
C SER A 487 -22.07 -40.61 13.20
N ALA A 488 -22.32 -39.97 14.34
CA ALA A 488 -21.73 -38.67 14.67
C ALA A 488 -20.19 -38.72 14.74
N ALA A 489 -19.65 -39.87 15.18
CA ALA A 489 -18.22 -40.09 15.25
C ALA A 489 -17.58 -40.13 13.86
N ALA A 490 -18.19 -40.85 12.91
CA ALA A 490 -17.72 -40.89 11.53
C ALA A 490 -17.74 -39.51 10.88
N TYR A 491 -18.85 -38.76 11.04
CA TYR A 491 -18.93 -37.38 10.54
C TYR A 491 -17.80 -36.48 11.09
N ALA A 492 -17.52 -36.55 12.38
CA ALA A 492 -16.46 -35.76 13.01
C ALA A 492 -15.05 -36.17 12.56
N ILE A 493 -14.78 -37.48 12.52
CA ILE A 493 -13.47 -38.03 12.13
C ILE A 493 -13.19 -37.73 10.67
N ASP A 494 -14.14 -37.98 9.77
CA ASP A 494 -13.97 -37.77 8.33
C ASP A 494 -13.76 -36.30 7.97
N THR A 495 -14.48 -35.38 8.64
CA THR A 495 -14.26 -33.95 8.47
C THR A 495 -12.82 -33.57 8.84
N LEU A 496 -12.32 -34.03 10.00
CA LEU A 496 -10.96 -33.72 10.46
C LEU A 496 -9.89 -34.41 9.62
N ALA A 497 -10.07 -35.71 9.35
CA ALA A 497 -9.13 -36.52 8.57
C ALA A 497 -9.02 -35.98 7.15
N GLY A 498 -10.13 -35.63 6.51
CA GLY A 498 -10.13 -35.04 5.18
C GLY A 498 -9.38 -33.71 5.12
N MET A 499 -9.57 -32.81 6.11
CA MET A 499 -8.81 -31.56 6.21
C MET A 499 -7.30 -31.81 6.40
N LEU A 500 -6.93 -32.74 7.29
CA LEU A 500 -5.53 -33.11 7.51
C LEU A 500 -4.90 -33.74 6.27
N ILE A 501 -5.65 -34.56 5.54
CA ILE A 501 -5.18 -35.19 4.30
C ILE A 501 -4.83 -34.13 3.27
N VAL A 502 -5.68 -33.12 3.09
CA VAL A 502 -5.41 -31.97 2.20
C VAL A 502 -4.17 -31.22 2.69
N ALA A 503 -4.08 -30.91 3.98
CA ALA A 503 -2.95 -30.16 4.54
C ALA A 503 -1.61 -30.87 4.30
N PHE A 504 -1.52 -32.17 4.62
CA PHE A 504 -0.31 -32.95 4.39
C PHE A 504 -0.02 -33.24 2.91
N ALA A 505 -1.04 -33.13 2.04
CA ALA A 505 -0.87 -33.34 0.60
C ALA A 505 -0.33 -32.09 -0.13
N VAL A 506 -0.82 -30.89 0.19
CA VAL A 506 -0.53 -29.68 -0.63
C VAL A 506 -0.08 -28.44 0.14
N MET A 507 -0.25 -28.39 1.47
CA MET A 507 0.20 -27.23 2.28
C MET A 507 1.64 -27.36 2.76
N ILE A 508 2.04 -28.56 3.19
CA ILE A 508 3.38 -28.81 3.75
C ILE A 508 4.43 -29.11 2.68
N PRO A 509 4.20 -30.03 1.72
CA PRO A 509 5.18 -30.26 0.67
C PRO A 509 5.20 -29.12 -0.36
N PRO A 510 6.28 -28.99 -1.16
CA PRO A 510 6.30 -28.04 -2.26
C PRO A 510 5.13 -28.26 -3.20
N THR A 511 4.32 -27.22 -3.41
CA THR A 511 3.06 -27.36 -4.15
C THR A 511 3.31 -27.80 -5.60
N PRO A 512 2.67 -28.88 -6.08
CA PRO A 512 2.89 -29.38 -7.43
C PRO A 512 2.35 -28.44 -8.50
N GLY A 513 3.11 -28.28 -9.58
CA GLY A 513 2.66 -27.59 -10.79
C GLY A 513 3.08 -26.12 -10.91
N ILE A 514 3.79 -25.57 -9.92
CA ILE A 514 4.37 -24.23 -10.01
C ILE A 514 5.61 -24.24 -10.90
N ARG A 515 5.74 -23.28 -11.83
CA ARG A 515 6.94 -23.13 -12.69
C ARG A 515 8.15 -22.69 -11.85
N LEU A 516 9.33 -23.20 -12.19
CA LEU A 516 10.61 -22.73 -11.60
C LEU A 516 10.78 -21.21 -11.76
N ARG A 517 10.44 -20.70 -12.94
CA ARG A 517 10.40 -19.27 -13.23
C ARG A 517 9.52 -18.44 -12.28
N ALA A 518 8.44 -19.03 -11.76
CA ALA A 518 7.59 -18.38 -10.76
C ALA A 518 8.20 -18.44 -9.35
N LEU A 519 9.17 -19.31 -9.08
CA LEU A 519 9.86 -19.40 -7.79
C LEU A 519 11.24 -18.73 -7.82
N ALA A 520 11.65 -18.20 -8.97
CA ALA A 520 12.99 -17.66 -9.19
C ALA A 520 13.22 -16.27 -8.59
N ALA A 521 12.15 -15.57 -8.20
CA ALA A 521 12.20 -14.29 -7.52
C ALA A 521 11.50 -14.38 -6.16
N ASP A 522 12.01 -13.64 -5.19
CA ASP A 522 11.45 -13.60 -3.83
C ASP A 522 10.42 -12.47 -3.64
N ASP A 523 10.27 -11.57 -4.62
CA ASP A 523 9.23 -10.53 -4.69
C ASP A 523 7.83 -11.06 -4.36
N ASP A 524 7.25 -10.49 -3.31
CA ASP A 524 5.95 -10.87 -2.75
C ASP A 524 4.86 -9.80 -2.87
N ARG A 525 5.21 -8.61 -3.36
CA ARG A 525 4.28 -7.50 -3.57
C ARG A 525 3.90 -7.35 -5.04
N PRO A 526 2.60 -7.14 -5.34
CA PRO A 526 2.19 -6.82 -6.70
C PRO A 526 2.74 -5.46 -7.14
N LEU A 527 2.99 -5.30 -8.45
CA LEU A 527 3.52 -4.05 -9.00
C LEU A 527 2.62 -2.85 -8.68
N GLY A 528 3.18 -1.83 -8.03
CA GLY A 528 2.47 -0.62 -7.60
C GLY A 528 1.67 -0.76 -6.30
N TRP A 529 1.75 -1.90 -5.61
CA TRP A 529 1.13 -2.08 -4.30
C TRP A 529 2.11 -1.73 -3.18
N SER A 530 1.61 -1.11 -2.10
CA SER A 530 2.39 -0.78 -0.91
C SER A 530 2.65 -1.98 0.01
N TYR A 531 1.77 -2.99 -0.05
CA TYR A 531 1.83 -4.21 0.76
C TYR A 531 1.50 -5.47 -0.05
N SER A 532 1.75 -6.65 0.51
CA SER A 532 1.37 -7.93 -0.11
C SER A 532 -0.02 -8.38 0.38
N PRO A 533 -1.04 -8.47 -0.50
CA PRO A 533 -2.37 -8.92 -0.10
C PRO A 533 -2.43 -10.42 0.22
N SER A 534 -1.39 -11.18 -0.14
CA SER A 534 -1.26 -12.60 0.17
C SER A 534 -0.44 -12.87 1.43
N SER A 535 -0.01 -11.84 2.18
CA SER A 535 0.74 -12.06 3.42
C SER A 535 -0.08 -12.90 4.41
N PHE A 536 0.61 -13.61 5.29
CA PHE A 536 -0.05 -14.46 6.27
C PHE A 536 -0.83 -13.61 7.28
N THR A 537 -0.33 -12.42 7.63
CA THR A 537 -1.03 -11.43 8.44
C THR A 537 -2.40 -11.02 7.89
N GLN A 538 -2.53 -10.87 6.56
CA GLN A 538 -3.80 -10.54 5.90
C GLN A 538 -4.77 -11.74 5.83
N ARG A 539 -4.24 -12.97 5.76
CA ARG A 539 -5.04 -14.19 5.63
C ARG A 539 -5.47 -14.81 6.96
N MET A 540 -4.73 -14.55 8.03
CA MET A 540 -5.03 -15.08 9.37
C MET A 540 -6.43 -14.70 9.88
N PRO A 541 -6.94 -13.45 9.71
CA PRO A 541 -8.32 -13.11 10.05
C PRO A 541 -9.33 -13.98 9.32
N ILE A 542 -9.10 -14.23 8.03
CA ILE A 542 -9.98 -15.05 7.21
C ILE A 542 -10.04 -16.48 7.74
N VAL A 543 -8.88 -17.08 8.00
CA VAL A 543 -8.79 -18.45 8.54
C VAL A 543 -9.44 -18.54 9.92
N ALA A 544 -9.18 -17.57 10.81
CA ALA A 544 -9.75 -17.54 12.16
C ALA A 544 -11.29 -17.42 12.15
N LEU A 545 -11.82 -16.53 11.31
CA LEU A 545 -13.27 -16.35 11.13
C LEU A 545 -13.91 -17.58 10.47
N ALA A 546 -13.25 -18.21 9.50
CA ALA A 546 -13.72 -19.44 8.88
C ALA A 546 -13.81 -20.61 9.89
N PHE A 547 -12.94 -20.68 10.91
CA PHE A 547 -13.10 -21.64 12.01
C PHE A 547 -14.40 -21.41 12.81
N VAL A 548 -14.75 -20.15 13.08
CA VAL A 548 -16.03 -19.81 13.73
C VAL A 548 -17.20 -20.31 12.87
N GLY A 549 -17.17 -20.01 11.56
CA GLY A 549 -18.15 -20.50 10.60
C GLY A 549 -18.26 -22.03 10.59
N LEU A 550 -17.13 -22.72 10.51
CA LEU A 550 -17.05 -24.18 10.54
C LEU A 550 -17.70 -24.76 11.79
N PHE A 551 -17.39 -24.24 12.98
CA PHE A 551 -17.95 -24.79 14.22
C PHE A 551 -19.45 -24.56 14.35
N VAL A 552 -19.94 -23.38 13.96
CA VAL A 552 -21.37 -23.07 13.95
C VAL A 552 -22.10 -23.95 12.94
N SER A 553 -21.65 -24.01 11.69
CA SER A 553 -22.29 -24.81 10.65
C SER A 553 -22.23 -26.31 10.94
N ARG A 554 -21.12 -26.82 11.50
CA ARG A 554 -21.00 -28.22 11.92
C ARG A 554 -21.98 -28.56 13.05
N TYR A 555 -22.20 -27.63 13.99
CA TYR A 555 -23.19 -27.82 15.06
C TYR A 555 -24.62 -27.84 14.53
N LEU A 556 -24.97 -26.94 13.60
CA LEU A 556 -26.25 -26.96 12.90
C LEU A 556 -26.43 -28.25 12.07
N ALA A 557 -25.39 -28.68 11.35
CA ALA A 557 -25.40 -29.90 10.55
C ALA A 557 -25.60 -31.15 11.42
N ALA A 558 -25.00 -31.20 12.61
CA ALA A 558 -25.19 -32.29 13.55
C ALA A 558 -26.67 -32.45 13.94
N TYR A 559 -27.42 -31.36 14.11
CA TYR A 559 -28.85 -31.43 14.35
C TYR A 559 -29.61 -31.91 13.11
N GLN A 560 -29.31 -31.34 11.94
CA GLN A 560 -29.94 -31.73 10.67
C GLN A 560 -29.81 -33.20 10.33
N MET A 561 -28.65 -33.78 10.67
CA MET A 561 -28.32 -35.19 10.48
C MET A 561 -28.87 -36.10 11.59
N GLY A 562 -29.43 -35.53 12.66
CA GLY A 562 -30.00 -36.27 13.80
C GLY A 562 -28.96 -36.79 14.80
N HIS A 563 -27.78 -36.16 14.87
CA HIS A 563 -26.72 -36.51 15.82
C HIS A 563 -26.89 -35.85 17.19
N VAL A 564 -27.67 -34.77 17.27
CA VAL A 564 -28.02 -34.07 18.51
C VAL A 564 -29.52 -33.80 18.54
N ASP A 565 -30.10 -33.78 19.74
CA ASP A 565 -31.56 -33.70 19.94
C ASP A 565 -32.15 -32.29 19.90
N GLY A 566 -31.30 -31.26 19.84
CA GLY A 566 -31.76 -29.86 19.85
C GLY A 566 -30.65 -28.86 19.58
N LEU A 567 -31.05 -27.64 19.24
CA LEU A 567 -30.15 -26.53 19.01
C LEU A 567 -30.27 -25.47 20.09
N TRP A 568 -29.16 -24.78 20.33
CA TRP A 568 -29.14 -23.60 21.18
C TRP A 568 -29.59 -22.36 20.39
N ASP A 569 -30.70 -21.75 20.80
CA ASP A 569 -31.14 -20.43 20.33
C ASP A 569 -31.76 -19.64 21.49
N PRO A 570 -31.07 -18.60 21.99
CA PRO A 570 -31.54 -17.85 23.15
C PRO A 570 -32.48 -16.67 22.78
N PHE A 571 -32.56 -16.29 21.50
CA PHE A 571 -33.23 -15.03 21.10
C PHE A 571 -34.52 -15.25 20.31
N PHE A 572 -34.60 -16.31 19.50
CA PHE A 572 -35.72 -16.49 18.57
C PHE A 572 -36.56 -17.72 18.88
N GLY A 573 -37.88 -17.52 18.95
CA GLY A 573 -38.87 -18.58 19.10
C GLY A 573 -39.14 -19.34 17.79
N PRO A 574 -39.85 -20.49 17.85
CA PRO A 574 -40.08 -21.37 16.71
C PRO A 574 -41.06 -20.82 15.65
N GLY A 575 -41.67 -19.66 15.89
CA GLY A 575 -42.74 -19.15 15.04
C GLY A 575 -43.95 -20.10 15.05
N GLU A 576 -44.41 -20.50 13.87
CA GLU A 576 -45.51 -21.47 13.69
C GLU A 576 -45.01 -22.92 13.58
N ALA A 577 -43.69 -23.15 13.55
CA ALA A 577 -43.13 -24.47 13.35
C ALA A 577 -43.26 -25.36 14.62
N PRO A 578 -43.50 -26.68 14.46
CA PRO A 578 -43.66 -27.61 15.59
C PRO A 578 -42.30 -28.04 16.18
N VAL A 579 -41.45 -27.08 16.54
CA VAL A 579 -40.09 -27.27 17.08
C VAL A 579 -39.86 -26.37 18.31
N ARG A 580 -38.68 -26.44 18.95
CA ARG A 580 -38.45 -25.80 20.25
C ARG A 580 -38.06 -24.33 20.12
N ASN A 581 -37.35 -23.96 19.05
CA ASN A 581 -36.84 -22.61 18.85
C ASN A 581 -36.68 -22.23 17.37
N GLY A 582 -36.30 -20.98 17.12
CA GLY A 582 -36.17 -20.42 15.78
C GLY A 582 -35.07 -21.07 14.94
N SER A 583 -33.90 -21.36 15.52
CA SER A 583 -32.83 -22.07 14.80
C SER A 583 -33.30 -23.44 14.29
N GLU A 584 -34.00 -24.22 15.12
CA GLU A 584 -34.57 -25.51 14.70
C GLU A 584 -35.61 -25.35 13.58
N ALA A 585 -36.41 -24.28 13.62
CA ALA A 585 -37.46 -24.02 12.62
C ALA A 585 -36.85 -23.71 11.25
N VAL A 586 -35.76 -22.94 11.23
CA VAL A 586 -35.05 -22.55 10.01
C VAL A 586 -34.35 -23.76 9.37
N VAL A 587 -33.58 -24.53 10.14
CA VAL A 587 -32.80 -25.67 9.62
C VAL A 587 -33.64 -26.91 9.30
N THR A 588 -34.94 -26.89 9.60
CA THR A 588 -35.88 -27.96 9.22
C THR A 588 -37.00 -27.44 8.30
N SER A 589 -36.83 -26.21 7.80
CA SER A 589 -37.75 -25.56 6.86
C SER A 589 -37.81 -26.30 5.52
N TRP A 590 -38.84 -26.00 4.74
CA TRP A 590 -38.99 -26.55 3.38
C TRP A 590 -37.83 -26.18 2.45
N VAL A 591 -37.19 -25.03 2.69
CA VAL A 591 -36.01 -24.58 1.92
C VAL A 591 -34.82 -25.47 2.22
N SER A 592 -34.53 -25.70 3.51
CA SER A 592 -33.44 -26.58 3.96
C SER A 592 -33.67 -28.03 3.49
N LYS A 593 -34.89 -28.54 3.64
CA LYS A 593 -35.30 -29.88 3.15
C LYS A 593 -35.20 -30.05 1.64
N GLY A 594 -35.16 -28.96 0.87
CA GLY A 594 -35.01 -28.98 -0.59
C GLY A 594 -33.63 -29.41 -1.08
N PHE A 595 -32.60 -29.38 -0.22
CA PHE A 595 -31.24 -29.76 -0.60
C PHE A 595 -31.03 -31.29 -0.54
N PRO A 596 -30.17 -31.85 -1.42
CA PRO A 596 -29.86 -33.29 -1.42
C PRO A 596 -28.99 -33.73 -0.24
N ILE A 597 -28.30 -32.78 0.41
CA ILE A 597 -27.51 -32.96 1.63
C ILE A 597 -27.92 -31.87 2.63
N ALA A 598 -27.58 -32.05 3.90
CA ALA A 598 -27.77 -31.02 4.93
C ALA A 598 -27.11 -29.69 4.49
N ASP A 599 -27.88 -28.61 4.38
CA ASP A 599 -27.40 -27.29 3.93
C ASP A 599 -26.40 -26.68 4.92
N ALA A 600 -26.59 -26.86 6.22
CA ALA A 600 -25.56 -26.48 7.19
C ALA A 600 -24.30 -27.35 7.07
N GLY A 601 -24.44 -28.61 6.62
CA GLY A 601 -23.32 -29.48 6.27
C GLY A 601 -22.53 -28.96 5.07
N LEU A 602 -23.23 -28.48 4.03
CA LEU A 602 -22.61 -27.80 2.88
C LEU A 602 -21.88 -26.52 3.31
N GLY A 603 -22.46 -25.75 4.24
CA GLY A 603 -21.82 -24.59 4.86
C GLY A 603 -20.54 -24.96 5.61
N ALA A 604 -20.59 -26.00 6.45
CA ALA A 604 -19.42 -26.51 7.18
C ALA A 604 -18.30 -26.96 6.21
N PHE A 605 -18.67 -27.66 5.14
CA PHE A 605 -17.73 -28.04 4.10
C PHE A 605 -17.08 -26.83 3.42
N ALA A 606 -17.86 -25.81 3.08
CA ALA A 606 -17.35 -24.60 2.46
C ALA A 606 -16.37 -23.83 3.37
N TYR A 607 -16.68 -23.65 4.66
CA TYR A 607 -15.73 -23.03 5.60
C TYR A 607 -14.47 -23.86 5.81
N ALA A 608 -14.57 -25.19 5.77
CA ALA A 608 -13.39 -26.04 5.81
C ALA A 608 -12.51 -25.85 4.57
N LEU A 609 -13.12 -25.65 3.39
CA LEU A 609 -12.37 -25.25 2.19
C LEU A 609 -11.78 -23.85 2.32
N ASP A 610 -12.47 -22.89 2.93
CA ASP A 610 -11.93 -21.54 3.17
C ASP A 610 -10.69 -21.58 4.09
N ILE A 611 -10.72 -22.41 5.14
CA ILE A 611 -9.57 -22.63 6.03
C ILE A 611 -8.39 -23.20 5.23
N LEU A 612 -8.63 -24.25 4.44
CA LEU A 612 -7.58 -24.90 3.65
C LEU A 612 -7.03 -23.95 2.58
N ALA A 613 -7.90 -23.34 1.78
CA ALA A 613 -7.52 -22.40 0.73
C ALA A 613 -6.83 -21.15 1.29
N GLY A 614 -7.27 -20.63 2.44
CA GLY A 614 -6.64 -19.51 3.14
C GLY A 614 -5.23 -19.84 3.63
N ALA A 615 -4.99 -21.08 4.05
CA ALA A 615 -3.71 -21.52 4.59
C ALA A 615 -2.71 -22.04 3.53
N ILE A 616 -3.16 -22.47 2.34
CA ILE A 616 -2.26 -22.91 1.26
C ILE A 616 -1.50 -21.70 0.66
N GLY A 617 -0.20 -21.88 0.45
CA GLY A 617 0.66 -20.94 -0.27
C GLY A 617 1.32 -19.87 0.60
N ASP A 618 2.34 -19.23 0.04
CA ASP A 618 3.11 -18.15 0.64
C ASP A 618 2.58 -16.76 0.24
N SER A 619 3.28 -15.68 0.62
CA SER A 619 2.95 -14.30 0.24
C SER A 619 3.06 -14.03 -1.26
N ARG A 620 3.55 -14.99 -2.07
CA ARG A 620 3.67 -14.89 -3.52
C ARG A 620 2.54 -15.62 -4.24
N ARG A 621 1.58 -16.22 -3.51
CA ARG A 621 0.53 -17.07 -4.11
C ARG A 621 -0.35 -16.35 -5.14
N TRP A 622 -0.54 -15.03 -5.01
CA TRP A 622 -1.22 -14.22 -6.02
C TRP A 622 -0.61 -14.34 -7.43
N ARG A 623 0.70 -14.64 -7.54
CA ARG A 623 1.40 -14.90 -8.81
C ARG A 623 1.81 -16.35 -9.03
N THR A 624 2.10 -17.12 -7.98
CA THR A 624 2.54 -18.52 -8.12
C THR A 624 1.39 -19.49 -8.31
N MET A 625 0.20 -19.17 -7.75
CA MET A 625 -1.02 -19.97 -7.87
C MET A 625 -2.28 -19.09 -8.12
N PRO A 626 -2.34 -18.32 -9.23
CA PRO A 626 -3.47 -17.41 -9.51
C PRO A 626 -4.84 -18.09 -9.46
N TRP A 627 -4.95 -19.31 -10.00
CA TRP A 627 -6.22 -20.05 -10.01
C TRP A 627 -6.75 -20.34 -8.61
N MET A 628 -5.88 -20.56 -7.63
CA MET A 628 -6.26 -20.90 -6.26
C MET A 628 -6.75 -19.66 -5.52
N VAL A 629 -6.11 -18.52 -5.72
CA VAL A 629 -6.58 -17.23 -5.17
C VAL A 629 -7.95 -16.87 -5.74
N LEU A 630 -8.14 -17.06 -7.05
CA LEU A 630 -9.44 -16.80 -7.69
C LEU A 630 -10.51 -17.79 -7.23
N LEU A 631 -10.17 -19.06 -7.03
CA LEU A 631 -11.08 -20.04 -6.42
C LEU A 631 -11.43 -19.64 -4.98
N PHE A 632 -10.46 -19.18 -4.19
CA PHE A 632 -10.68 -18.73 -2.82
C PHE A 632 -11.63 -17.52 -2.75
N GLY A 633 -11.40 -16.51 -3.58
CA GLY A 633 -12.34 -15.39 -3.72
C GLY A 633 -13.72 -15.81 -4.22
N LEU A 634 -13.79 -16.79 -5.14
CA LEU A 634 -15.03 -17.38 -5.62
C LEU A 634 -15.77 -18.20 -4.55
N LEU A 635 -15.05 -18.78 -3.58
CA LEU A 635 -15.68 -19.43 -2.45
C LEU A 635 -16.27 -18.38 -1.51
N ILE A 636 -15.51 -17.37 -1.10
CA ILE A 636 -15.95 -16.39 -0.10
C ILE A 636 -17.08 -15.49 -0.60
N VAL A 637 -16.94 -14.87 -1.78
CA VAL A 637 -17.84 -13.79 -2.21
C VAL A 637 -19.24 -14.31 -2.59
N PRO A 638 -19.39 -15.25 -3.55
CA PRO A 638 -20.67 -15.90 -3.82
C PRO A 638 -21.30 -16.61 -2.62
N LEU A 639 -20.53 -17.35 -1.82
CA LEU A 639 -21.08 -18.06 -0.66
C LEU A 639 -21.57 -17.08 0.40
N GLY A 640 -20.90 -15.93 0.56
CA GLY A 640 -21.38 -14.81 1.37
C GLY A 640 -22.73 -14.31 0.89
N ALA A 641 -22.89 -14.09 -0.41
CA ALA A 641 -24.18 -13.69 -0.98
C ALA A 641 -25.28 -14.74 -0.75
N VAL A 642 -24.96 -16.04 -0.89
CA VAL A 642 -25.90 -17.14 -0.60
C VAL A 642 -26.28 -17.16 0.89
N SER A 643 -25.29 -17.01 1.79
CA SER A 643 -25.52 -17.00 3.24
C SER A 643 -26.40 -15.82 3.67
N VAL A 644 -26.17 -14.62 3.12
CA VAL A 644 -27.02 -13.45 3.33
C VAL A 644 -28.42 -13.68 2.75
N SER A 645 -28.53 -14.32 1.58
CA SER A 645 -29.82 -14.66 0.96
C SER A 645 -30.66 -15.57 1.87
N PHE A 646 -30.04 -16.51 2.59
CA PHE A 646 -30.73 -17.33 3.58
C PHE A 646 -31.28 -16.52 4.76
N ILE A 647 -30.59 -15.46 5.20
CA ILE A 647 -31.12 -14.55 6.23
C ILE A 647 -32.26 -13.69 5.68
N ILE A 648 -32.15 -13.24 4.44
CA ILE A 648 -33.17 -12.42 3.75
C ILE A 648 -34.51 -13.16 3.69
N ILE A 649 -34.50 -14.47 3.37
CA ILE A 649 -35.73 -15.25 3.22
C ILE A 649 -36.36 -15.72 4.53
N GLN A 650 -35.64 -15.67 5.66
CA GLN A 650 -36.09 -16.25 6.93
C GLN A 650 -37.44 -15.69 7.43
N PRO A 651 -37.59 -14.36 7.67
CA PRO A 651 -38.90 -13.83 8.07
C PRO A 651 -40.01 -13.97 7.01
N PRO A 652 -39.79 -13.60 5.73
CA PRO A 652 -40.90 -13.59 4.77
C PRO A 652 -41.33 -14.97 4.27
N LEU A 653 -40.44 -15.98 4.23
CA LEU A 653 -40.73 -17.31 3.66
C LEU A 653 -40.81 -18.42 4.73
N ILE A 654 -40.05 -18.32 5.82
CA ILE A 654 -39.98 -19.35 6.86
C ILE A 654 -40.83 -18.96 8.09
N GLY A 655 -40.91 -17.66 8.41
CA GLY A 655 -41.64 -17.15 9.58
C GLY A 655 -40.89 -17.33 10.90
N ALA A 656 -39.60 -17.62 10.86
CA ALA A 656 -38.72 -17.76 12.03
C ALA A 656 -37.32 -17.20 11.71
N LEU A 657 -36.59 -16.81 12.77
CA LEU A 657 -35.20 -16.34 12.70
C LEU A 657 -34.28 -17.32 13.41
N CYS A 658 -33.04 -17.41 12.95
CA CYS A 658 -32.04 -18.33 13.48
C CYS A 658 -30.82 -17.55 14.00
N THR A 659 -30.59 -17.58 15.33
CA THR A 659 -29.46 -16.86 15.96
C THR A 659 -28.12 -17.29 15.35
N LEU A 660 -27.90 -18.60 15.25
CA LEU A 660 -26.65 -19.17 14.75
C LEU A 660 -26.40 -18.85 13.27
N CYS A 661 -27.47 -18.78 12.48
CA CYS A 661 -27.40 -18.43 11.06
C CYS A 661 -27.02 -16.95 10.88
N ILE A 662 -27.52 -16.05 11.73
CA ILE A 662 -27.14 -14.62 11.72
C ILE A 662 -25.66 -14.47 12.06
N ILE A 663 -25.17 -15.18 13.09
CA ILE A 663 -23.73 -15.18 13.45
C ILE A 663 -22.91 -15.67 12.25
N GLN A 664 -23.31 -16.77 11.63
CA GLN A 664 -22.65 -17.33 10.45
C GLN A 664 -22.62 -16.35 9.27
N ALA A 665 -23.75 -15.72 8.95
CA ALA A 665 -23.84 -14.74 7.87
C ALA A 665 -22.96 -13.50 8.17
N ALA A 666 -22.95 -13.03 9.43
CA ALA A 666 -22.09 -11.92 9.84
C ALA A 666 -20.61 -12.25 9.65
N VAL A 667 -20.19 -13.46 10.06
CA VAL A 667 -18.82 -13.94 9.83
C VAL A 667 -18.47 -13.90 8.34
N THR A 668 -19.30 -14.47 7.45
CA THR A 668 -18.98 -14.47 6.01
C THR A 668 -18.97 -13.09 5.39
N VAL A 669 -19.87 -12.19 5.82
CA VAL A 669 -19.88 -10.81 5.32
C VAL A 669 -18.59 -10.07 5.70
N VAL A 670 -18.05 -10.32 6.89
CA VAL A 670 -16.77 -9.77 7.33
C VAL A 670 -15.58 -10.37 6.56
N LEU A 671 -15.67 -11.60 6.06
CA LEU A 671 -14.61 -12.23 5.26
C LEU A 671 -14.41 -11.57 3.88
N ILE A 672 -15.48 -11.04 3.29
CA ILE A 672 -15.47 -10.47 1.94
C ILE A 672 -14.37 -9.41 1.76
N PRO A 673 -14.30 -8.33 2.56
CA PRO A 673 -13.33 -7.27 2.33
C PRO A 673 -11.87 -7.75 2.40
N TYR A 674 -11.53 -8.68 3.29
CA TYR A 674 -10.17 -9.24 3.38
C TYR A 674 -9.77 -10.10 2.16
N SER A 675 -10.74 -10.63 1.41
CA SER A 675 -10.47 -11.50 0.24
C SER A 675 -10.33 -10.74 -1.08
N ILE A 676 -10.92 -9.54 -1.19
CA ILE A 676 -11.05 -8.81 -2.46
C ILE A 676 -9.69 -8.30 -2.96
N ASP A 677 -8.84 -7.82 -2.05
CA ASP A 677 -7.55 -7.24 -2.41
C ASP A 677 -6.65 -8.26 -3.11
N GLU A 678 -6.65 -9.50 -2.61
CA GLU A 678 -5.89 -10.58 -3.20
C GLU A 678 -6.41 -10.97 -4.59
N VAL A 679 -7.74 -11.04 -4.75
CA VAL A 679 -8.40 -11.30 -6.04
C VAL A 679 -8.05 -10.20 -7.05
N LEU A 680 -8.10 -8.92 -6.65
CA LEU A 680 -7.75 -7.82 -7.53
C LEU A 680 -6.28 -7.88 -7.94
N ALA A 681 -5.36 -8.07 -6.98
CA ALA A 681 -3.93 -8.18 -7.27
C ALA A 681 -3.63 -9.30 -8.27
N THR A 682 -4.26 -10.46 -8.13
CA THR A 682 -4.13 -11.56 -9.08
C THR A 682 -4.69 -11.21 -10.47
N ILE A 683 -5.85 -10.54 -10.55
CA ILE A 683 -6.42 -10.10 -11.84
C ILE A 683 -5.50 -9.08 -12.53
N GLN A 684 -5.01 -8.08 -11.78
CA GLN A 684 -4.07 -7.09 -12.29
C GLN A 684 -2.79 -7.75 -12.81
N TYR A 685 -2.25 -8.71 -12.05
CA TYR A 685 -1.07 -9.47 -12.45
C TYR A 685 -1.30 -10.23 -13.76
N LEU A 686 -2.36 -11.05 -13.84
CA LEU A 686 -2.67 -11.85 -15.03
C LEU A 686 -2.89 -10.97 -16.26
N TRP A 687 -3.52 -9.81 -16.09
CA TRP A 687 -3.72 -8.84 -17.17
C TRP A 687 -2.38 -8.24 -17.66
N ARG A 688 -1.51 -7.82 -16.73
CA ARG A 688 -0.20 -7.22 -17.06
C ARG A 688 0.75 -8.22 -17.72
N VAL A 689 0.87 -9.42 -17.15
CA VAL A 689 1.71 -10.50 -17.70
C VAL A 689 1.27 -10.91 -19.10
N ARG A 690 -0.05 -10.92 -19.36
CA ARG A 690 -0.59 -11.15 -20.70
C ARG A 690 -0.24 -10.03 -21.67
N LYS A 691 -0.30 -8.77 -21.22
CA LYS A 691 0.12 -7.61 -22.04
C LYS A 691 1.61 -7.71 -22.36
N ALA A 692 2.42 -8.14 -21.40
CA ALA A 692 3.86 -8.36 -21.53
C ALA A 692 4.26 -9.66 -22.29
N GLY A 693 3.33 -10.33 -22.97
CA GLY A 693 3.62 -11.43 -23.90
C GLY A 693 3.62 -12.87 -23.31
N GLU A 694 3.36 -13.06 -22.02
CA GLU A 694 3.28 -14.41 -21.43
C GLU A 694 1.90 -15.07 -21.66
N PRO A 695 1.85 -16.40 -21.87
CA PRO A 695 0.61 -17.13 -22.14
C PRO A 695 -0.31 -17.20 -20.92
N PHE A 696 -1.47 -16.53 -21.03
CA PHE A 696 -2.49 -16.41 -19.96
C PHE A 696 -2.81 -17.74 -19.24
N TRP A 697 -3.22 -18.77 -19.97
CA TRP A 697 -3.66 -20.05 -19.37
C TRP A 697 -2.54 -20.78 -18.64
N ARG A 698 -1.30 -20.65 -19.11
CA ARG A 698 -0.16 -21.27 -18.47
C ARG A 698 0.19 -20.56 -17.17
N THR A 699 0.18 -19.23 -17.19
CA THR A 699 0.39 -18.40 -16.00
C THR A 699 -0.73 -18.59 -14.97
N PHE A 700 -1.97 -18.71 -15.42
CA PHE A 700 -3.13 -18.94 -14.54
C PHE A 700 -2.99 -20.24 -13.73
N TRP A 701 -2.61 -21.35 -14.35
CA TRP A 701 -2.51 -22.65 -13.69
C TRP A 701 -1.18 -22.91 -12.98
N MET A 702 -0.06 -22.39 -13.50
CA MET A 702 1.29 -22.75 -13.05
C MET A 702 2.10 -21.57 -12.48
N GLY A 703 1.47 -20.40 -12.38
CA GLY A 703 2.10 -19.16 -11.96
C GLY A 703 3.05 -18.57 -13.00
N GLY A 704 3.55 -17.37 -12.74
CA GLY A 704 4.46 -16.66 -13.64
C GLY A 704 5.59 -15.89 -12.96
N PRO A 705 6.49 -15.31 -13.77
CA PRO A 705 7.61 -14.50 -13.29
C PRO A 705 7.17 -13.26 -12.51
N ALA A 706 8.09 -12.72 -11.69
CA ALA A 706 7.96 -11.39 -11.12
C ALA A 706 8.09 -10.31 -12.20
N ILE A 707 7.48 -9.15 -11.95
CA ILE A 707 7.48 -7.99 -12.87
C ILE A 707 8.09 -6.74 -12.21
N SER A 708 8.05 -6.66 -10.88
CA SER A 708 8.69 -5.62 -10.06
C SER A 708 10.21 -5.85 -9.96
N GLU A 709 10.94 -4.78 -9.63
CA GLU A 709 12.35 -4.85 -9.22
C GLU A 709 12.47 -5.08 -7.71
N ASP A 710 13.41 -5.97 -7.33
CA ASP A 710 14.11 -6.05 -6.04
C ASP A 710 13.30 -5.54 -4.84
N GLN A 711 12.13 -6.14 -4.61
CA GLN A 711 11.35 -5.85 -3.42
C GLN A 711 11.80 -6.83 -2.34
N THR A 712 12.64 -6.35 -1.41
CA THR A 712 12.99 -7.15 -0.23
C THR A 712 11.70 -7.57 0.48
N PRO A 713 11.43 -8.89 0.60
CA PRO A 713 10.21 -9.36 1.23
C PRO A 713 10.12 -8.78 2.64
N ALA A 714 8.99 -8.15 2.94
CA ALA A 714 8.82 -7.57 4.26
C ALA A 714 8.75 -8.70 5.30
N PRO A 715 9.40 -8.57 6.48
CA PRO A 715 9.26 -9.56 7.53
C PRO A 715 7.80 -9.60 7.96
N ASP A 716 7.10 -10.71 7.70
CA ASP A 716 5.66 -10.85 7.97
C ASP A 716 5.41 -11.09 9.47
N LEU A 717 5.71 -12.30 9.97
CA LEU A 717 5.45 -12.71 11.35
C LEU A 717 6.54 -12.31 12.36
N ASN A 718 7.70 -11.84 11.91
CA ASN A 718 8.83 -11.45 12.77
C ASN A 718 8.70 -9.99 13.26
N ARG A 719 7.53 -9.65 13.81
CA ARG A 719 7.16 -8.30 14.30
C ARG A 719 6.53 -8.37 15.69
N PRO A 720 6.51 -7.28 16.46
CA PRO A 720 5.83 -7.26 17.77
C PRO A 720 4.34 -7.59 17.62
N ALA A 721 3.81 -8.36 18.57
CA ALA A 721 2.42 -8.85 18.53
C ALA A 721 1.36 -7.75 18.46
N SER A 722 1.64 -6.55 18.97
CA SER A 722 0.74 -5.40 18.90
C SER A 722 0.58 -4.87 17.47
N GLU A 723 1.65 -4.85 16.69
CA GLU A 723 1.60 -4.46 15.27
C GLU A 723 0.86 -5.51 14.46
N LEU A 724 1.14 -6.81 14.71
CA LEU A 724 0.43 -7.91 14.07
C LEU A 724 -1.07 -7.87 14.37
N LEU A 725 -1.48 -7.56 15.61
CA LEU A 725 -2.90 -7.45 15.97
C LEU A 725 -3.56 -6.23 15.32
N LYS A 726 -2.83 -5.12 15.17
CA LYS A 726 -3.33 -3.93 14.46
C LYS A 726 -3.52 -4.23 12.97
N GLU A 727 -2.55 -4.88 12.33
CA GLU A 727 -2.61 -5.29 10.92
C GLU A 727 -3.66 -6.39 10.69
N PHE A 728 -3.89 -7.27 11.66
CA PHE A 728 -4.97 -8.25 11.62
C PHE A 728 -6.35 -7.60 11.54
N ILE A 729 -6.56 -6.47 12.21
CA ILE A 729 -7.84 -5.77 12.22
C ILE A 729 -7.93 -4.83 11.01
N VAL A 730 -6.91 -3.99 10.79
CA VAL A 730 -6.97 -2.85 9.86
C VAL A 730 -6.22 -3.10 8.54
N GLY A 731 -5.52 -4.23 8.41
CA GLY A 731 -4.82 -4.60 7.18
C GLY A 731 -5.81 -4.82 6.03
N GLY A 732 -5.62 -4.09 4.93
CA GLY A 732 -6.48 -4.17 3.73
C GLY A 732 -7.94 -3.72 3.91
N VAL A 733 -8.39 -3.45 5.14
CA VAL A 733 -9.78 -3.11 5.46
C VAL A 733 -9.81 -1.85 6.31
N ASN A 734 -10.55 -0.85 5.84
CA ASN A 734 -10.74 0.41 6.54
C ASN A 734 -12.15 0.45 7.16
N PHE A 735 -12.25 0.95 8.39
CA PHE A 735 -13.53 1.09 9.10
C PHE A 735 -13.96 2.56 9.21
N PRO A 736 -14.29 3.23 8.09
CA PRO A 736 -14.78 4.60 8.15
C PRO A 736 -16.09 4.63 8.92
N TRP A 737 -16.23 5.60 9.82
CA TRP A 737 -17.38 5.71 10.70
C TRP A 737 -18.72 5.78 9.94
N THR A 738 -18.72 6.31 8.71
CA THR A 738 -19.90 6.38 7.84
C THR A 738 -20.42 5.01 7.42
N LEU A 739 -19.52 4.08 7.09
CA LEU A 739 -19.88 2.70 6.73
C LEU A 739 -20.27 1.89 7.96
N VAL A 740 -19.57 2.09 9.08
CA VAL A 740 -19.96 1.47 10.37
C VAL A 740 -21.36 1.93 10.78
N ALA A 741 -21.65 3.23 10.68
CA ALA A 741 -22.98 3.78 10.94
C ALA A 741 -24.03 3.22 9.95
N SER A 742 -23.69 3.09 8.67
CA SER A 742 -24.59 2.49 7.67
C SER A 742 -24.92 1.03 7.98
N ALA A 743 -23.93 0.23 8.38
CA ALA A 743 -24.14 -1.16 8.81
C ALA A 743 -25.02 -1.24 10.07
N LEU A 744 -24.80 -0.35 11.05
CA LEU A 744 -25.65 -0.25 12.25
C LEU A 744 -27.09 0.13 11.90
N LEU A 745 -27.30 1.08 10.98
CA LEU A 745 -28.63 1.42 10.49
C LEU A 745 -29.31 0.24 9.78
N GLY A 746 -28.55 -0.55 9.02
CA GLY A 746 -29.04 -1.81 8.45
C GLY A 746 -29.49 -2.82 9.52
N ALA A 747 -28.74 -2.96 10.62
CA ALA A 747 -29.12 -3.80 11.74
C ALA A 747 -30.37 -3.28 12.47
N VAL A 748 -30.53 -1.95 12.58
CA VAL A 748 -31.76 -1.34 13.12
C VAL A 748 -32.96 -1.67 12.22
N LEU A 749 -32.82 -1.64 10.90
CA LEU A 749 -33.91 -2.00 9.97
C LEU A 749 -34.40 -3.44 10.16
N MET A 750 -33.48 -4.38 10.43
CA MET A 750 -33.81 -5.78 10.74
C MET A 750 -34.59 -5.96 12.05
N THR A 751 -34.51 -4.99 12.98
CA THR A 751 -35.18 -5.04 14.29
C THR A 751 -36.41 -4.14 14.38
N THR A 752 -36.88 -3.61 13.25
CA THR A 752 -38.03 -2.68 13.19
C THR A 752 -39.32 -3.18 13.87
N PRO A 753 -39.69 -4.48 13.91
CA PRO A 753 -40.87 -4.92 14.65
C PRO A 753 -40.73 -4.72 16.16
N MET A 754 -39.52 -4.95 16.69
CA MET A 754 -39.23 -4.82 18.12
C MET A 754 -39.09 -3.36 18.54
N VAL A 755 -38.50 -2.51 17.68
CA VAL A 755 -38.16 -1.13 18.01
C VAL A 755 -39.31 -0.16 17.67
N PHE A 756 -39.98 -0.36 16.53
CA PHE A 756 -40.96 0.59 15.99
C PHE A 756 -42.36 0.00 15.76
N GLY A 757 -42.55 -1.29 16.05
CA GLY A 757 -43.82 -1.98 15.91
C GLY A 757 -44.28 -2.12 14.45
N SER A 758 -43.35 -2.23 13.50
CA SER A 758 -43.68 -2.49 12.09
C SER A 758 -44.25 -3.91 11.92
N VAL A 759 -45.23 -4.04 11.03
CA VAL A 759 -45.83 -5.32 10.64
C VAL A 759 -45.69 -5.55 9.13
N PRO A 760 -45.79 -6.79 8.64
CA PRO A 760 -45.78 -7.07 7.20
C PRO A 760 -46.89 -6.31 6.46
N PRO A 761 -46.66 -5.84 5.22
CA PRO A 761 -45.49 -6.05 4.36
C PRO A 761 -44.27 -5.13 4.62
N LEU A 762 -44.42 -4.02 5.35
CA LEU A 762 -43.33 -3.06 5.58
C LEU A 762 -42.12 -3.70 6.26
N TYR A 763 -42.36 -4.50 7.32
CA TYR A 763 -41.30 -5.23 8.00
C TYR A 763 -40.46 -6.10 7.05
N HIS A 764 -41.10 -6.81 6.11
CA HIS A 764 -40.36 -7.65 5.17
C HIS A 764 -39.43 -6.81 4.29
N SER A 765 -39.90 -5.64 3.82
CA SER A 765 -39.06 -4.71 3.08
C SER A 765 -37.86 -4.23 3.93
N ASP A 766 -38.09 -3.85 5.17
CA ASP A 766 -37.06 -3.32 6.07
C ASP A 766 -36.01 -4.39 6.41
N HIS A 767 -36.43 -5.64 6.65
CA HIS A 767 -35.52 -6.75 6.91
C HIS A 767 -34.62 -7.06 5.71
N ILE A 768 -35.22 -7.16 4.51
CA ILE A 768 -34.49 -7.41 3.27
C ILE A 768 -33.47 -6.30 3.02
N LEU A 769 -33.91 -5.04 3.11
CA LEU A 769 -33.04 -3.89 2.86
C LEU A 769 -31.98 -3.73 3.94
N GLY A 770 -32.29 -4.03 5.21
CA GLY A 770 -31.32 -4.06 6.30
C GLY A 770 -30.16 -5.03 6.02
N CYS A 771 -30.46 -6.25 5.57
CA CYS A 771 -29.44 -7.23 5.19
C CYS A 771 -28.57 -6.76 4.02
N VAL A 772 -29.18 -6.20 2.97
CA VAL A 772 -28.46 -5.73 1.78
C VAL A 772 -27.60 -4.50 2.12
N VAL A 773 -28.09 -3.58 2.96
CA VAL A 773 -27.33 -2.41 3.44
C VAL A 773 -26.11 -2.85 4.23
N ILE A 774 -26.23 -3.84 5.13
CA ILE A 774 -25.08 -4.39 5.86
C ILE A 774 -24.06 -4.99 4.88
N LEU A 775 -24.50 -5.81 3.94
CA LEU A 775 -23.62 -6.43 2.93
C LEU A 775 -22.87 -5.36 2.12
N VAL A 776 -23.57 -4.35 1.62
CA VAL A 776 -22.99 -3.23 0.85
C VAL A 776 -22.02 -2.42 1.70
N ALA A 777 -22.40 -2.06 2.94
CA ALA A 777 -21.58 -1.25 3.83
C ALA A 777 -20.29 -1.96 4.23
N VAL A 778 -20.36 -3.25 4.58
CA VAL A 778 -19.18 -4.04 4.95
C VAL A 778 -18.30 -4.35 3.74
N THR A 779 -18.89 -4.65 2.58
CA THR A 779 -18.10 -4.85 1.34
C THR A 779 -17.33 -3.57 0.99
N ALA A 780 -17.95 -2.39 1.14
CA ALA A 780 -17.31 -1.10 0.87
C ALA A 780 -16.22 -0.71 1.89
N MET A 781 -16.01 -1.48 2.97
CA MET A 781 -14.89 -1.30 3.90
C MET A 781 -13.55 -1.69 3.25
N ALA A 782 -13.55 -2.57 2.25
CA ALA A 782 -12.38 -2.77 1.38
C ALA A 782 -12.23 -1.54 0.46
N GLU A 783 -11.08 -0.86 0.53
CA GLU A 783 -10.87 0.40 -0.20
C GLU A 783 -10.99 0.21 -1.72
N VAL A 784 -10.52 -0.94 -2.22
CA VAL A 784 -10.58 -1.36 -3.61
C VAL A 784 -12.00 -1.33 -4.20
N VAL A 785 -13.01 -1.62 -3.39
CA VAL A 785 -14.43 -1.65 -3.81
C VAL A 785 -15.28 -0.62 -3.07
N ARG A 786 -14.64 0.40 -2.47
CA ARG A 786 -15.32 1.50 -1.78
C ARG A 786 -16.46 2.16 -2.58
N PRO A 787 -16.40 2.32 -3.92
CA PRO A 787 -17.52 2.86 -4.71
C PRO A 787 -18.83 2.07 -4.57
N VAL A 788 -18.80 0.81 -4.14
CA VAL A 788 -19.99 0.00 -3.87
C VAL A 788 -20.91 0.66 -2.83
N ARG A 789 -20.38 1.53 -1.95
CA ARG A 789 -21.18 2.30 -0.99
C ARG A 789 -22.28 3.13 -1.64
N PHE A 790 -22.12 3.56 -2.90
CA PHE A 790 -23.14 4.36 -3.58
C PHE A 790 -24.44 3.57 -3.84
N LEU A 791 -24.42 2.23 -3.78
CA LEU A 791 -25.64 1.43 -3.79
C LEU A 791 -26.55 1.75 -2.59
N ASN A 792 -25.98 2.15 -1.44
CA ASN A 792 -26.77 2.58 -0.28
C ASN A 792 -27.58 3.85 -0.54
N VAL A 793 -27.26 4.64 -1.56
CA VAL A 793 -28.09 5.79 -1.97
C VAL A 793 -29.43 5.29 -2.55
N LEU A 794 -29.38 4.28 -3.42
CA LEU A 794 -30.58 3.68 -3.99
C LEU A 794 -31.40 2.93 -2.94
N LEU A 795 -30.70 2.18 -2.06
CA LEU A 795 -31.35 1.46 -0.96
C LEU A 795 -31.98 2.44 0.05
N GLY A 796 -31.26 3.49 0.44
CA GLY A 796 -31.77 4.53 1.33
C GLY A 796 -32.96 5.28 0.75
N ALA A 797 -32.96 5.55 -0.55
CA ALA A 797 -34.12 6.13 -1.24
C ALA A 797 -35.35 5.23 -1.17
N TRP A 798 -35.18 3.91 -1.32
CA TRP A 798 -36.27 2.95 -1.14
C TRP A 798 -36.75 2.90 0.31
N VAL A 799 -35.85 2.84 1.31
CA VAL A 799 -36.23 2.84 2.73
C VAL A 799 -37.02 4.11 3.08
N ALA A 800 -36.66 5.26 2.51
CA ALA A 800 -37.40 6.50 2.72
C ALA A 800 -38.80 6.49 2.07
N ALA A 801 -38.96 5.81 0.93
CA ALA A 801 -40.21 5.75 0.19
C ALA A 801 -41.15 4.61 0.65
N SER A 802 -40.61 3.50 1.15
CA SER A 802 -41.34 2.27 1.48
C SER A 802 -42.52 2.47 2.44
N PRO A 803 -42.48 3.34 3.47
CA PRO A 803 -43.61 3.53 4.39
C PRO A 803 -44.82 4.20 3.76
N PHE A 804 -44.64 4.90 2.63
CA PHE A 804 -45.71 5.55 1.88
C PHE A 804 -46.29 4.65 0.79
N LEU A 805 -45.56 3.60 0.41
CA LEU A 805 -45.94 2.66 -0.65
C LEU A 805 -46.47 1.33 -0.09
N LEU A 806 -46.06 0.95 1.12
CA LEU A 806 -46.41 -0.31 1.77
C LEU A 806 -47.22 -0.07 3.05
N ALA A 807 -48.21 -0.93 3.30
CA ALA A 807 -48.95 -0.95 4.55
C ALA A 807 -48.12 -1.56 5.70
N GLY A 808 -48.53 -1.32 6.95
CA GLY A 808 -47.93 -1.96 8.13
C GLY A 808 -46.95 -1.10 8.94
N GLY A 809 -46.81 0.19 8.61
CA GLY A 809 -46.06 1.15 9.42
C GLY A 809 -46.93 1.90 10.43
N SER A 810 -46.48 1.95 11.68
CA SER A 810 -46.95 2.96 12.65
C SER A 810 -46.44 4.35 12.25
N THR A 811 -47.04 5.44 12.75
CA THR A 811 -46.53 6.80 12.50
C THR A 811 -45.06 6.93 12.89
N VAL A 812 -44.65 6.29 13.99
CA VAL A 812 -43.27 6.24 14.45
C VAL A 812 -42.38 5.48 13.46
N ALA A 813 -42.82 4.33 12.96
CA ALA A 813 -42.09 3.55 11.95
C ALA A 813 -41.92 4.33 10.63
N THR A 814 -42.93 5.08 10.18
CA THR A 814 -42.85 5.92 8.98
C THR A 814 -41.76 7.00 9.14
N PHE A 815 -41.76 7.72 10.26
CA PHE A 815 -40.72 8.74 10.52
C PHE A 815 -39.34 8.11 10.68
N ALA A 816 -39.24 6.96 11.35
CA ALA A 816 -37.98 6.23 11.52
C ALA A 816 -37.39 5.80 10.17
N ASN A 817 -38.19 5.16 9.30
CA ASN A 817 -37.72 4.73 7.98
C ASN A 817 -37.34 5.92 7.09
N LEU A 818 -38.11 7.02 7.12
CA LEU A 818 -37.74 8.24 6.42
C LEU A 818 -36.39 8.79 6.90
N ALA A 819 -36.18 8.86 8.22
CA ALA A 819 -34.94 9.33 8.81
C ALA A 819 -33.76 8.39 8.49
N ILE A 820 -33.94 7.08 8.60
CA ILE A 820 -32.93 6.07 8.29
C ILE A 820 -32.56 6.12 6.81
N GLY A 821 -33.54 6.20 5.91
CA GLY A 821 -33.31 6.28 4.46
C GLY A 821 -32.53 7.52 4.06
N LEU A 822 -32.88 8.69 4.61
CA LEU A 822 -32.14 9.94 4.38
C LEU A 822 -30.74 9.89 4.99
N ALA A 823 -30.57 9.29 6.18
CA ALA A 823 -29.28 9.10 6.80
C ALA A 823 -28.37 8.20 5.98
N LEU A 824 -28.88 7.08 5.44
CA LEU A 824 -28.11 6.19 4.55
C LEU A 824 -27.61 6.91 3.30
N ILE A 825 -28.44 7.75 2.68
CA ILE A 825 -28.03 8.60 1.54
C ILE A 825 -26.92 9.55 2.00
N ALA A 826 -27.13 10.29 3.09
CA ALA A 826 -26.17 11.28 3.59
C ALA A 826 -24.83 10.65 3.98
N LEU A 827 -24.82 9.46 4.58
CA LEU A 827 -23.61 8.73 4.99
C LEU A 827 -22.83 8.15 3.80
N SER A 828 -23.46 7.94 2.66
CA SER A 828 -22.84 7.30 1.49
C SER A 828 -22.17 8.28 0.51
N LEU A 829 -22.42 9.59 0.66
CA LEU A 829 -21.89 10.65 -0.20
C LEU A 829 -20.47 11.13 0.16
N PRO A 830 -20.06 11.23 1.44
CA PRO A 830 -18.70 11.64 1.80
C PRO A 830 -17.64 10.68 1.27
N ARG A 831 -16.51 11.22 0.78
CA ARG A 831 -15.39 10.43 0.27
C ARG A 831 -14.70 9.58 1.35
N GLY A 832 -14.73 10.03 2.60
CA GLY A 832 -14.09 9.36 3.74
C GLY A 832 -12.57 9.46 3.67
N THR A 833 -11.88 9.06 4.74
CA THR A 833 -10.42 9.02 4.79
C THR A 833 -9.92 7.81 4.01
N ARG A 834 -8.97 8.02 3.10
CA ARG A 834 -8.26 6.96 2.38
C ARG A 834 -7.06 6.53 3.22
N SER A 835 -6.70 5.25 3.19
CA SER A 835 -5.44 4.80 3.77
C SER A 835 -4.23 5.36 3.00
N GLU A 836 -3.05 5.34 3.62
CA GLU A 836 -1.78 5.62 2.96
C GLU A 836 -1.37 4.49 1.98
N GLU A 837 -2.20 3.45 1.83
CA GLU A 837 -1.92 2.30 0.98
C GLU A 837 -2.25 2.58 -0.51
N HIS A 838 -1.45 1.93 -1.36
CA HIS A 838 -1.53 2.01 -2.81
C HIS A 838 -1.85 0.63 -3.41
N TYR A 839 -2.69 0.62 -4.43
CA TYR A 839 -3.25 -0.55 -5.11
C TYR A 839 -2.89 -0.56 -6.61
N GLY A 840 -1.74 0.06 -6.93
CA GLY A 840 -1.24 0.29 -8.27
C GLY A 840 -2.19 1.15 -9.12
N GLY A 841 -2.42 0.74 -10.36
CA GLY A 841 -3.30 1.48 -11.28
C GLY A 841 -4.78 1.60 -10.84
N TRP A 842 -5.18 0.90 -9.76
CA TRP A 842 -6.54 0.96 -9.23
C TRP A 842 -6.81 2.17 -8.33
N ASP A 843 -5.77 2.87 -7.88
CA ASP A 843 -5.89 4.05 -7.02
C ASP A 843 -6.83 5.12 -7.59
N ARG A 844 -6.90 5.23 -8.92
CA ARG A 844 -7.79 6.15 -9.63
C ARG A 844 -9.28 5.81 -9.51
N ALA A 845 -9.60 4.55 -9.21
CA ALA A 845 -10.95 4.05 -9.05
C ALA A 845 -11.43 4.08 -7.58
N ILE A 846 -10.53 4.34 -6.63
CA ILE A 846 -10.86 4.48 -5.21
C ILE A 846 -11.40 5.89 -4.99
N VAL A 847 -12.63 6.00 -4.47
CA VAL A 847 -13.40 7.26 -4.32
C VAL A 847 -13.90 7.42 -2.90
#